data_AF-J8LM96-F1
#
_entry.id   AF-J8LM96-F1
#
_cell.length_a   1.000
_cell.length_b   1.000
_cell.length_c   1.000
_cell.angle_alpha   90.00
_cell.angle_beta   90.00
_cell.angle_gamma   90.00
#
_symmetry.space_group_name_H-M   'P 1'
#
loop_
_entity.id
_entity.type
_entity.pdbx_description
1 polymer ?
#
loop_
_entity_poly.entity_id
_entity_poly.type
_entity_poly.pdbx_seq_one_letter_code
_entity_poly.pdbx_strand_id
1 'polypeptide(L)'
;MFLPRLVWHRTERFIMARTGTLRLISHNSRDSLQKQILTLIGTKASLNDDEKLKIRKYWSDMAEHAKNRRKQKGSLVGNSILPQVDIEDFGRFVNRTKGSSMTTRGLYRRECLYQCRENLNLVNRVVSQVSSTTHHAPLTSGLDTMHWCVDDAFTTGDIVMAADLFLLYYRLYPDGNNLDETYASKIVSALAYPNPLRDHVHIVKFLQMNLLFERKMGNGIRLDRFQLETLSNKALGLSGEAPQLCKAVVNKLMNINCTSTAELKLRDDQVLLAYRSIDESYRKGNVASVYSTWNKIKEHYVSISAHDSRIIYKVFKICTHNRAYRSVCNKMVWQLTPEYYCNNPLILPAIIDFITKKNSLTMAKELMQNINRYTLPENHHIVWLNKKCLSSLLRMHLKFNDSNGVDRVLKQITTNFRTLSQENYQAILIHLFKTQNLDHIAKAIKLLDTIPPKQAILAYGSIINELIDWKLASKVKFTDNLMALINELLMKAHDFDPEHRNSLWNVVSSLYIKKLCHYKKQNGKFVGNAGENIDLAKLLYLNASKKDKIHWTKSNSNPFIISTPCDVKLKVNNQNRFVILRNIALSALQMDKLDIFLWACAELYQNGMTVDELKLDWNIILKHQIRNSEFKTYKEIVQDIKKHGVSSIKRYLK
;
A
#
# COMPACT_ATOMS: atom_id res chain seq x y z
N MET A 1 24.09 -4.46 -17.42
CA MET A 1 23.22 -3.91 -18.49
C MET A 1 21.91 -4.71 -18.49
N PHE A 2 20.96 -4.40 -17.59
CA PHE A 2 19.68 -5.12 -17.50
C PHE A 2 18.59 -4.16 -16.97
N LEU A 3 17.66 -3.83 -17.84
CA LEU A 3 16.39 -3.09 -17.69
C LEU A 3 15.50 -3.62 -18.83
N PRO A 4 14.16 -3.62 -18.78
CA PRO A 4 13.19 -3.89 -17.72
C PRO A 4 12.23 -5.03 -18.16
N ARG A 5 12.23 -6.20 -17.50
CA ARG A 5 11.29 -7.31 -17.76
C ARG A 5 10.38 -7.65 -16.56
N LEU A 6 10.37 -6.84 -15.51
CA LEU A 6 9.76 -7.21 -14.22
C LEU A 6 8.32 -6.71 -13.97
N VAL A 7 7.70 -5.98 -14.92
CA VAL A 7 6.31 -5.48 -14.77
C VAL A 7 5.25 -6.40 -15.40
N TRP A 8 5.65 -7.54 -15.98
CA TRP A 8 4.72 -8.48 -16.64
C TRP A 8 4.54 -9.84 -15.93
N HIS A 9 5.15 -10.04 -14.76
CA HIS A 9 4.98 -11.28 -14.01
C HIS A 9 4.41 -11.03 -12.62
N ARG A 10 3.07 -11.09 -12.53
CA ARG A 10 2.31 -11.88 -11.52
C ARG A 10 0.80 -11.58 -11.44
N THR A 11 0.25 -10.66 -12.23
CA THR A 11 -1.20 -10.34 -12.25
C THR A 11 -2.04 -11.15 -13.26
N GLU A 12 -1.42 -11.89 -14.19
CA GLU A 12 -2.13 -12.72 -15.18
C GLU A 12 -2.42 -14.18 -14.71
N ARG A 13 -2.07 -14.55 -13.48
CA ARG A 13 -1.98 -15.97 -13.06
C ARG A 13 -3.25 -16.65 -12.54
N PHE A 14 -4.42 -16.01 -12.50
CA PHE A 14 -5.55 -16.58 -11.74
C PHE A 14 -6.86 -16.83 -12.48
N ILE A 15 -6.88 -16.75 -13.82
CA ILE A 15 -8.01 -17.28 -14.62
C ILE A 15 -7.58 -18.26 -15.71
N MET A 16 -6.28 -18.36 -15.97
CA MET A 16 -5.72 -19.54 -16.62
C MET A 16 -4.96 -20.30 -15.55
N ALA A 17 -5.13 -21.63 -15.52
CA ALA A 17 -4.40 -22.52 -14.62
C ALA A 17 -2.92 -22.10 -14.55
N ARG A 18 -2.26 -22.35 -13.40
CA ARG A 18 -0.81 -22.14 -13.20
C ARG A 18 -0.07 -22.39 -14.52
N THR A 19 0.56 -21.36 -15.08
CA THR A 19 1.31 -21.49 -16.35
C THR A 19 2.40 -22.57 -16.29
N GLY A 20 2.84 -22.98 -15.09
CA GLY A 20 3.67 -24.16 -14.88
C GLY A 20 2.95 -25.49 -15.15
N THR A 21 1.68 -25.62 -14.78
CA THR A 21 0.86 -26.81 -15.02
C THR A 21 0.41 -26.90 -16.48
N LEU A 22 0.15 -25.77 -17.15
CA LEU A 22 -0.14 -25.72 -18.60
C LEU A 22 1.09 -26.01 -19.47
N ARG A 23 2.31 -25.71 -18.97
CA ARG A 23 3.59 -26.07 -19.61
C ARG A 23 3.95 -27.55 -19.47
N LEU A 24 3.32 -28.28 -18.56
CA LEU A 24 3.59 -29.70 -18.27
C LEU A 24 2.69 -30.67 -19.03
N ILE A 25 1.73 -30.20 -19.83
CA ILE A 25 1.03 -31.09 -20.77
C ILE A 25 2.03 -31.47 -21.87
N SER A 26 2.58 -32.66 -21.73
CA SER A 26 3.43 -33.33 -22.72
C SER A 26 2.79 -33.28 -24.10
N HIS A 27 3.59 -32.91 -25.10
CA HIS A 27 3.32 -33.09 -26.53
C HIS A 27 3.28 -34.59 -26.93
N ASN A 28 2.54 -35.42 -26.20
CA ASN A 28 2.46 -36.86 -26.46
C ASN A 28 1.38 -37.22 -27.50
N SER A 29 0.67 -36.24 -28.07
CA SER A 29 -0.26 -36.45 -29.19
C SER A 29 0.25 -35.76 -30.45
N ARG A 30 0.31 -36.50 -31.57
CA ARG A 30 0.62 -35.95 -32.90
C ARG A 30 -0.45 -34.96 -33.42
N ASP A 31 -1.66 -34.98 -32.86
CA ASP A 31 -2.78 -34.13 -33.28
C ASP A 31 -2.80 -32.75 -32.65
N SER A 32 -3.26 -31.75 -33.41
CA SER A 32 -3.48 -30.38 -32.91
C SER A 32 -4.53 -30.36 -31.80
N LEU A 33 -4.43 -29.38 -30.87
CA LEU A 33 -5.42 -29.21 -29.80
C LEU A 33 -6.85 -29.03 -30.33
N GLN A 34 -6.99 -28.38 -31.51
CA GLN A 34 -8.26 -28.24 -32.21
C GLN A 34 -8.85 -29.61 -32.57
N LYS A 35 -8.07 -30.51 -33.19
CA LYS A 35 -8.50 -31.88 -33.52
C LYS A 35 -8.88 -32.68 -32.28
N GLN A 36 -8.08 -32.58 -31.21
CA GLN A 36 -8.39 -33.27 -29.95
C GLN A 36 -9.72 -32.81 -29.34
N ILE A 37 -10.03 -31.52 -29.42
CA ILE A 37 -11.31 -30.98 -28.94
C ILE A 37 -12.48 -31.43 -29.83
N LEU A 38 -12.29 -31.50 -31.15
CA LEU A 38 -13.31 -32.04 -32.06
C LEU A 38 -13.63 -33.51 -31.75
N THR A 39 -12.61 -34.34 -31.53
CA THR A 39 -12.80 -35.74 -31.10
C THR A 39 -13.53 -35.81 -29.77
N LEU A 40 -13.16 -34.97 -28.79
CA LEU A 40 -13.81 -34.90 -27.49
C LEU A 40 -15.31 -34.58 -27.61
N ILE A 41 -15.68 -33.59 -28.43
CA ILE A 41 -17.08 -33.24 -28.69
C ILE A 41 -17.84 -34.44 -29.30
N GLY A 42 -17.21 -35.16 -30.25
CA GLY A 42 -17.78 -36.35 -30.87
C GLY A 42 -17.95 -37.55 -29.91
N THR A 43 -17.09 -37.70 -28.90
CA THR A 43 -17.17 -38.80 -27.90
C THR A 43 -18.31 -38.65 -26.89
N LYS A 44 -18.94 -37.46 -26.81
CA LYS A 44 -20.12 -37.17 -25.97
C LYS A 44 -19.95 -37.42 -24.47
N ALA A 45 -18.73 -37.58 -23.96
CA ALA A 45 -18.43 -37.87 -22.54
C ALA A 45 -18.48 -36.61 -21.65
N SER A 46 -18.60 -36.80 -20.33
CA SER A 46 -18.45 -35.73 -19.33
C SER A 46 -16.99 -35.28 -19.22
N LEU A 47 -16.76 -33.97 -19.11
CA LEU A 47 -15.41 -33.42 -19.06
C LEU A 47 -14.66 -33.77 -17.76
N ASN A 48 -13.57 -34.54 -17.88
CA ASN A 48 -12.58 -34.70 -16.83
C ASN A 48 -11.64 -33.49 -16.73
N ASP A 49 -10.76 -33.45 -15.73
CA ASP A 49 -9.91 -32.28 -15.48
C ASP A 49 -8.81 -32.08 -16.53
N ASP A 50 -8.32 -33.15 -17.16
CA ASP A 50 -7.34 -33.07 -18.27
C ASP A 50 -7.98 -32.47 -19.53
N GLU A 51 -9.21 -32.91 -19.85
CA GLU A 51 -9.99 -32.37 -20.96
C GLU A 51 -10.33 -30.89 -20.77
N LYS A 52 -10.70 -30.49 -19.54
CA LYS A 52 -10.89 -29.07 -19.19
C LYS A 52 -9.58 -28.29 -19.39
N LEU A 53 -8.43 -28.87 -19.06
CA LEU A 53 -7.13 -28.25 -19.22
C LEU A 53 -6.77 -28.06 -20.70
N LYS A 54 -7.02 -29.06 -21.55
CA LYS A 54 -6.86 -29.01 -23.01
C LYS A 54 -7.68 -27.90 -23.64
N ILE A 55 -8.97 -27.80 -23.28
CA ILE A 55 -9.86 -26.73 -23.75
C ILE A 55 -9.33 -25.34 -23.34
N ARG A 56 -8.87 -25.19 -22.09
CA ARG A 56 -8.29 -23.91 -21.61
C ARG A 56 -6.99 -23.55 -22.33
N LYS A 57 -6.16 -24.54 -22.67
CA LYS A 57 -4.93 -24.34 -23.44
C LYS A 57 -5.26 -23.89 -24.87
N TYR A 58 -6.22 -24.53 -25.52
CA TYR A 58 -6.75 -24.10 -26.81
C TYR A 58 -7.22 -22.64 -26.79
N TRP A 59 -7.96 -22.20 -25.76
CA TRP A 59 -8.34 -20.79 -25.63
C TRP A 59 -7.16 -19.84 -25.47
N SER A 60 -6.10 -20.27 -24.78
CA SER A 60 -4.87 -19.49 -24.62
C SER A 60 -4.18 -19.29 -25.95
N ASP A 61 -4.05 -20.36 -26.74
CA ASP A 61 -3.43 -20.34 -28.05
C ASP A 61 -4.23 -19.44 -29.01
N MET A 62 -5.56 -19.60 -29.03
CA MET A 62 -6.47 -18.72 -29.79
C MET A 62 -6.35 -17.24 -29.40
N ALA A 63 -6.23 -16.95 -28.09
CA ALA A 63 -6.04 -15.59 -27.60
C ALA A 63 -4.66 -15.01 -27.95
N GLU A 64 -3.63 -15.84 -28.09
CA GLU A 64 -2.30 -15.43 -28.54
C GLU A 64 -2.27 -15.14 -30.04
N HIS A 65 -2.92 -15.99 -30.86
CA HIS A 65 -3.14 -15.71 -32.28
C HIS A 65 -3.91 -14.40 -32.49
N ALA A 66 -4.90 -14.10 -31.64
CA ALA A 66 -5.61 -12.82 -31.66
C ALA A 66 -4.72 -11.59 -31.35
N LYS A 67 -3.62 -11.73 -30.61
CA LYS A 67 -2.70 -10.62 -30.33
C LYS A 67 -1.79 -10.30 -31.52
N ASN A 68 -1.45 -11.27 -32.35
CA ASN A 68 -0.49 -11.13 -33.47
C ASN A 68 -1.11 -10.67 -34.79
N ARG A 69 -2.29 -10.03 -34.73
CA ARG A 69 -3.18 -9.69 -35.84
C ARG A 69 -2.63 -8.83 -36.98
N ARG A 70 -1.44 -8.25 -36.87
CA ARG A 70 -0.85 -7.46 -37.98
C ARG A 70 -0.38 -8.31 -39.16
N LYS A 71 -0.40 -9.65 -39.08
CA LYS A 71 0.10 -10.51 -40.18
C LYS A 71 -0.88 -11.54 -40.77
N GLN A 72 -1.99 -11.88 -40.12
CA GLN A 72 -2.87 -12.97 -40.61
C GLN A 72 -4.34 -12.80 -40.19
N LYS A 73 -5.16 -12.08 -40.98
CA LYS A 73 -6.61 -11.97 -40.74
C LYS A 73 -7.34 -13.32 -40.88
N GLY A 74 -6.85 -14.23 -41.73
CA GLY A 74 -7.50 -15.53 -41.99
C GLY A 74 -7.21 -16.67 -41.01
N SER A 75 -6.30 -16.52 -40.03
CA SER A 75 -5.89 -17.66 -39.17
C SER A 75 -6.80 -17.90 -37.96
N LEU A 76 -7.55 -16.89 -37.48
CA LEU A 76 -8.44 -17.06 -36.31
C LEU A 76 -9.69 -17.87 -36.64
N VAL A 77 -10.29 -17.66 -37.81
CA VAL A 77 -11.49 -18.41 -38.23
C VAL A 77 -11.16 -19.83 -38.65
N GLY A 78 -10.00 -20.05 -39.30
CA GLY A 78 -9.51 -21.41 -39.60
C GLY A 78 -9.22 -22.25 -38.36
N ASN A 79 -8.82 -21.62 -37.25
CA ASN A 79 -8.49 -22.30 -36.00
C ASN A 79 -9.67 -22.48 -35.04
N SER A 80 -10.84 -21.89 -35.34
CA SER A 80 -12.07 -22.12 -34.58
C SER A 80 -12.61 -23.53 -34.83
N ILE A 81 -13.15 -24.16 -33.79
CA ILE A 81 -13.74 -25.50 -33.90
C ILE A 81 -15.15 -25.47 -34.53
N LEU A 82 -15.83 -24.33 -34.46
CA LEU A 82 -17.25 -24.23 -34.83
C LEU A 82 -17.53 -24.54 -36.31
N PRO A 83 -16.71 -24.12 -37.29
CA PRO A 83 -16.92 -24.47 -38.69
C PRO A 83 -16.61 -25.95 -39.03
N GLN A 84 -15.90 -26.66 -38.14
CA GLN A 84 -15.39 -28.02 -38.39
C GLN A 84 -16.21 -29.11 -37.68
N VAL A 85 -17.18 -28.73 -36.87
CA VAL A 85 -18.01 -29.66 -36.07
C VAL A 85 -19.43 -29.68 -36.60
N ASP A 86 -20.07 -30.84 -36.57
CA ASP A 86 -21.52 -30.91 -36.77
C ASP A 86 -22.23 -30.15 -35.64
N ILE A 87 -23.13 -29.24 -36.01
CA ILE A 87 -23.76 -28.33 -35.06
C ILE A 87 -24.66 -29.08 -34.09
N GLU A 88 -25.36 -30.13 -34.53
CA GLU A 88 -26.20 -30.91 -33.62
C GLU A 88 -25.37 -31.67 -32.59
N ASP A 89 -24.26 -32.29 -33.00
CA ASP A 89 -23.34 -32.94 -32.06
C ASP A 89 -22.73 -31.93 -31.08
N PHE A 90 -22.37 -30.74 -31.55
CA PHE A 90 -21.91 -29.64 -30.70
C PHE A 90 -22.97 -29.21 -29.69
N GLY A 91 -24.22 -29.00 -30.13
CA GLY A 91 -25.35 -28.65 -29.29
C GLY A 91 -25.67 -29.71 -28.23
N ARG A 92 -25.66 -31.01 -28.61
CA ARG A 92 -25.85 -32.14 -27.69
C ARG A 92 -24.75 -32.19 -26.62
N PHE A 93 -23.48 -32.03 -27.02
CA PHE A 93 -22.34 -31.98 -26.09
C PHE A 93 -22.48 -30.82 -25.10
N VAL A 94 -22.82 -29.62 -25.59
CA VAL A 94 -23.00 -28.44 -24.74
C VAL A 94 -24.17 -28.65 -23.77
N ASN A 95 -25.33 -29.08 -24.26
CA ASN A 95 -26.52 -29.27 -23.41
C ASN A 95 -26.30 -30.33 -22.32
N ARG A 96 -25.54 -31.39 -22.61
CA ARG A 96 -25.19 -32.42 -21.62
C ARG A 96 -24.24 -31.92 -20.53
N THR A 97 -23.31 -31.01 -20.86
CA THR A 97 -22.19 -30.66 -19.96
C THR A 97 -22.24 -29.24 -19.40
N LYS A 98 -23.06 -28.33 -19.97
CA LYS A 98 -23.13 -26.92 -19.56
C LYS A 98 -23.60 -26.71 -18.12
N GLY A 99 -24.41 -27.62 -17.57
CA GLY A 99 -24.87 -27.54 -16.18
C GLY A 99 -23.74 -27.69 -15.17
N SER A 100 -22.83 -28.64 -15.41
CA SER A 100 -21.75 -29.01 -14.47
C SER A 100 -20.38 -28.43 -14.79
N SER A 101 -20.19 -27.84 -15.99
CA SER A 101 -18.88 -27.36 -16.44
C SER A 101 -18.87 -25.90 -16.90
N MET A 102 -18.22 -25.04 -16.10
CA MET A 102 -17.83 -23.68 -16.54
C MET A 102 -16.96 -23.69 -17.80
N THR A 103 -16.24 -24.78 -18.06
CA THR A 103 -15.36 -24.88 -19.24
C THR A 103 -16.17 -25.11 -20.51
N THR A 104 -17.23 -25.93 -20.47
CA THR A 104 -18.18 -26.03 -21.58
C THR A 104 -18.87 -24.70 -21.83
N ARG A 105 -19.33 -24.03 -20.77
CA ARG A 105 -19.98 -22.71 -20.88
C ARG A 105 -19.08 -21.65 -21.50
N GLY A 106 -17.80 -21.64 -21.12
CA GLY A 106 -16.80 -20.79 -21.76
C GLY A 106 -16.54 -21.13 -23.23
N LEU A 107 -16.69 -22.40 -23.63
CA LEU A 107 -16.34 -22.88 -24.97
C LEU A 107 -17.29 -22.29 -26.01
N TYR A 108 -18.59 -22.57 -25.90
CA TYR A 108 -19.54 -22.09 -26.92
C TYR A 108 -19.62 -20.56 -26.96
N ARG A 109 -19.55 -19.86 -25.81
CA ARG A 109 -19.56 -18.39 -25.78
C ARG A 109 -18.37 -17.80 -26.54
N ARG A 110 -17.17 -18.37 -26.35
CA ARG A 110 -15.95 -17.89 -27.04
C ARG A 110 -15.98 -18.22 -28.53
N GLU A 111 -16.42 -19.41 -28.90
CA GLU A 111 -16.56 -19.80 -30.32
C GLU A 111 -17.57 -18.92 -31.05
N CYS A 112 -18.71 -18.59 -30.43
CA CYS A 112 -19.66 -17.63 -30.99
C CYS A 112 -18.99 -16.26 -31.24
N LEU A 113 -18.18 -15.76 -30.30
CA LEU A 113 -17.44 -14.50 -30.48
C LEU A 113 -16.36 -14.55 -31.57
N TYR A 114 -15.71 -15.70 -31.76
CA TYR A 114 -14.74 -15.88 -32.84
C TYR A 114 -15.39 -15.85 -34.22
N GLN A 115 -16.66 -16.29 -34.32
CA GLN A 115 -17.40 -16.37 -35.59
C GLN A 115 -18.35 -15.20 -35.85
N CYS A 116 -18.60 -14.32 -34.86
CA CYS A 116 -19.69 -13.34 -34.92
C CYS A 116 -19.60 -12.28 -36.04
N ARG A 117 -18.43 -12.09 -36.68
CA ARG A 117 -18.30 -11.23 -37.86
C ARG A 117 -18.27 -11.96 -39.20
N GLU A 118 -17.79 -13.20 -39.21
CA GLU A 118 -17.60 -13.95 -40.47
C GLU A 118 -18.78 -14.87 -40.77
N ASN A 119 -19.44 -15.44 -39.76
CA ASN A 119 -20.54 -16.37 -39.94
C ASN A 119 -21.61 -16.26 -38.84
N LEU A 120 -22.39 -15.19 -38.89
CA LEU A 120 -23.47 -14.94 -37.92
C LEU A 120 -24.60 -15.98 -38.01
N ASN A 121 -24.83 -16.56 -39.18
CA ASN A 121 -25.81 -17.65 -39.36
C ASN A 121 -25.42 -18.89 -38.55
N LEU A 122 -24.13 -19.25 -38.56
CA LEU A 122 -23.60 -20.35 -37.75
C LEU A 122 -23.77 -20.06 -36.24
N VAL A 123 -23.50 -18.82 -35.82
CA VAL A 123 -23.72 -18.39 -34.44
C VAL A 123 -25.20 -18.53 -34.04
N ASN A 124 -26.13 -18.05 -34.87
CA ASN A 124 -27.56 -18.16 -34.60
C ASN A 124 -28.04 -19.62 -34.48
N ARG A 125 -27.48 -20.54 -35.29
CA ARG A 125 -27.76 -21.99 -35.17
C ARG A 125 -27.27 -22.58 -33.85
N VAL A 126 -26.13 -22.13 -33.35
CA VAL A 126 -25.60 -22.58 -32.05
C VAL A 126 -26.45 -22.03 -30.91
N VAL A 127 -26.74 -20.73 -30.95
CA VAL A 127 -27.56 -20.03 -29.95
C VAL A 127 -28.93 -20.67 -29.80
N SER A 128 -29.60 -21.03 -30.91
CA SER A 128 -30.91 -21.69 -30.87
C SER A 128 -30.88 -23.08 -30.22
N GLN A 129 -29.75 -23.79 -30.31
CA GLN A 129 -29.60 -25.12 -29.71
C GLN A 129 -29.18 -25.09 -28.24
N VAL A 130 -28.45 -24.06 -27.80
CA VAL A 130 -27.84 -24.03 -26.46
C VAL A 130 -28.56 -23.09 -25.47
N SER A 131 -29.38 -22.15 -25.93
CA SER A 131 -30.10 -21.22 -25.05
C SER A 131 -31.17 -21.94 -24.22
N SER A 132 -31.26 -21.62 -22.92
CA SER A 132 -32.28 -22.17 -22.01
C SER A 132 -33.60 -21.43 -22.06
N THR A 133 -33.59 -20.17 -22.51
CA THR A 133 -34.76 -19.37 -22.83
C THR A 133 -34.94 -19.39 -24.34
N THR A 134 -36.18 -19.50 -24.81
CA THR A 134 -36.51 -19.37 -26.24
C THR A 134 -36.11 -17.96 -26.71
N HIS A 135 -34.90 -17.84 -27.23
CA HIS A 135 -34.43 -16.61 -27.83
C HIS A 135 -35.15 -16.47 -29.17
N HIS A 136 -36.25 -15.72 -29.19
CA HIS A 136 -37.17 -15.68 -30.32
C HIS A 136 -36.69 -14.78 -31.48
N ALA A 137 -35.63 -13.98 -31.28
CA ALA A 137 -35.08 -13.10 -32.30
C ALA A 137 -33.65 -13.51 -32.68
N PRO A 138 -33.32 -13.60 -33.99
CA PRO A 138 -31.96 -13.87 -34.44
C PRO A 138 -31.04 -12.68 -34.10
N LEU A 139 -29.80 -12.98 -33.73
CA LEU A 139 -28.76 -11.97 -33.54
C LEU A 139 -28.46 -11.32 -34.89
N THR A 140 -28.42 -9.98 -34.94
CA THR A 140 -28.23 -9.22 -36.19
C THR A 140 -26.82 -8.62 -36.31
N SER A 141 -26.08 -8.53 -35.20
CA SER A 141 -24.71 -8.02 -35.18
C SER A 141 -23.78 -8.80 -34.26
N GLY A 142 -22.47 -8.59 -34.46
CA GLY A 142 -21.45 -9.10 -33.54
C GLY A 142 -21.54 -8.49 -32.13
N LEU A 143 -22.15 -7.30 -32.00
CA LEU A 143 -22.41 -6.67 -30.71
C LEU A 143 -23.52 -7.42 -29.96
N ASP A 144 -24.61 -7.78 -30.64
CA ASP A 144 -25.69 -8.58 -30.05
C ASP A 144 -25.18 -9.96 -29.62
N THR A 145 -24.23 -10.54 -30.38
CA THR A 145 -23.57 -11.78 -29.96
C THR A 145 -22.80 -11.60 -28.66
N MET A 146 -22.11 -10.47 -28.47
CA MET A 146 -21.43 -10.15 -27.23
C MET A 146 -22.42 -9.96 -26.08
N HIS A 147 -23.51 -9.23 -26.30
CA HIS A 147 -24.60 -9.05 -25.34
C HIS A 147 -25.17 -10.38 -24.87
N TRP A 148 -25.54 -11.26 -25.81
CA TRP A 148 -26.04 -12.59 -25.50
C TRP A 148 -25.04 -13.41 -24.69
N CYS A 149 -23.76 -13.43 -25.10
CA CYS A 149 -22.72 -14.15 -24.38
C CYS A 149 -22.54 -13.66 -22.93
N VAL A 150 -22.68 -12.35 -22.70
CA VAL A 150 -22.58 -11.73 -21.37
C VAL A 150 -23.82 -12.03 -20.52
N ASP A 151 -25.02 -11.92 -21.09
CA ASP A 151 -26.27 -12.21 -20.39
C ASP A 151 -26.42 -13.69 -20.02
N ASP A 152 -25.99 -14.59 -20.91
CA ASP A 152 -25.91 -16.02 -20.63
C ASP A 152 -24.87 -16.33 -19.53
N ALA A 153 -23.77 -15.58 -19.47
CA ALA A 153 -22.82 -15.69 -18.36
C ALA A 153 -23.41 -15.21 -17.02
N PHE A 154 -24.25 -14.17 -17.02
CA PHE A 154 -24.93 -13.72 -15.80
C PHE A 154 -25.98 -14.72 -15.30
N THR A 155 -26.82 -15.26 -16.18
CA THR A 155 -27.84 -16.27 -15.82
C THR A 155 -27.23 -17.54 -15.22
N THR A 156 -25.99 -17.86 -15.58
CA THR A 156 -25.25 -19.02 -15.03
C THR A 156 -24.31 -18.66 -13.86
N GLY A 157 -24.32 -17.42 -13.38
CA GLY A 157 -23.50 -16.96 -12.25
C GLY A 157 -21.99 -16.83 -12.56
N ASP A 158 -21.59 -16.89 -13.83
CA ASP A 158 -20.20 -16.84 -14.27
C ASP A 158 -19.70 -15.38 -14.43
N ILE A 159 -19.77 -14.58 -13.36
CA ILE A 159 -19.47 -13.12 -13.38
C ILE A 159 -18.09 -12.80 -13.99
N VAL A 160 -17.07 -13.58 -13.65
CA VAL A 160 -15.71 -13.40 -14.19
C VAL A 160 -15.66 -13.68 -15.69
N MET A 161 -16.43 -14.66 -16.17
CA MET A 161 -16.52 -14.99 -17.59
C MET A 161 -17.22 -13.88 -18.37
N ALA A 162 -18.26 -13.24 -17.81
CA ALA A 162 -18.92 -12.09 -18.42
C ALA A 162 -17.90 -10.97 -18.73
N ALA A 163 -17.06 -10.61 -17.75
CA ALA A 163 -15.98 -9.64 -17.95
C ALA A 163 -14.95 -10.12 -18.99
N ASP A 164 -14.58 -11.39 -18.99
CA ASP A 164 -13.65 -11.96 -19.97
C ASP A 164 -14.19 -11.95 -21.41
N LEU A 165 -15.47 -12.20 -21.61
CA LEU A 165 -16.12 -12.18 -22.92
C LEU A 165 -16.21 -10.76 -23.47
N PHE A 166 -16.56 -9.79 -22.63
CA PHE A 166 -16.53 -8.36 -22.97
C PHE A 166 -15.12 -7.92 -23.40
N LEU A 167 -14.10 -8.25 -22.60
CA LEU A 167 -12.70 -7.95 -22.92
C LEU A 167 -12.21 -8.66 -24.19
N LEU A 168 -12.65 -9.90 -24.42
CA LEU A 168 -12.30 -10.68 -25.59
C LEU A 168 -12.89 -10.05 -26.86
N TYR A 169 -14.17 -9.66 -26.85
CA TYR A 169 -14.81 -9.01 -27.99
C TYR A 169 -14.04 -7.78 -28.46
N TYR A 170 -13.71 -6.84 -27.56
CA TYR A 170 -12.98 -5.63 -27.93
C TYR A 170 -11.49 -5.87 -28.25
N ARG A 171 -10.93 -7.00 -27.83
CA ARG A 171 -9.60 -7.45 -28.29
C ARG A 171 -9.68 -8.03 -29.70
N LEU A 172 -10.73 -8.80 -30.01
CA LEU A 172 -11.00 -9.35 -31.32
C LEU A 172 -11.49 -8.29 -32.30
N TYR A 173 -11.97 -7.13 -31.86
CA TYR A 173 -12.49 -6.12 -32.77
C TYR A 173 -12.02 -4.73 -32.31
N PRO A 174 -10.72 -4.43 -32.46
CA PRO A 174 -10.15 -3.16 -32.02
C PRO A 174 -10.72 -1.97 -32.80
N ASP A 175 -10.99 -2.15 -34.09
CA ASP A 175 -11.43 -1.11 -35.04
C ASP A 175 -12.96 -0.89 -35.06
N GLY A 176 -13.73 -1.72 -34.35
CA GLY A 176 -15.20 -1.61 -34.32
C GLY A 176 -15.72 -0.85 -33.11
N ASN A 177 -16.78 -0.05 -33.34
CA ASN A 177 -17.75 0.62 -32.46
C ASN A 177 -17.24 1.20 -31.12
N ASN A 178 -17.90 2.26 -30.65
CA ASN A 178 -17.69 2.80 -29.31
C ASN A 178 -17.86 1.68 -28.24
N LEU A 179 -17.12 1.78 -27.13
CA LEU A 179 -17.28 0.84 -26.02
C LEU A 179 -18.71 0.94 -25.48
N ASP A 180 -19.33 -0.21 -25.22
CA ASP A 180 -20.66 -0.28 -24.65
C ASP A 180 -20.61 0.02 -23.15
N GLU A 181 -20.91 1.28 -22.80
CA GLU A 181 -20.90 1.76 -21.42
C GLU A 181 -21.97 1.06 -20.57
N THR A 182 -23.12 0.71 -21.15
CA THR A 182 -24.25 0.10 -20.44
C THR A 182 -23.89 -1.31 -19.97
N TYR A 183 -23.37 -2.15 -20.86
CA TYR A 183 -22.92 -3.49 -20.50
C TYR A 183 -21.69 -3.47 -19.59
N ALA A 184 -20.77 -2.52 -19.80
CA ALA A 184 -19.65 -2.34 -18.89
C ALA A 184 -20.13 -2.02 -17.46
N SER A 185 -21.11 -1.12 -17.30
CA SER A 185 -21.68 -0.78 -16.00
C SER A 185 -22.36 -1.99 -15.35
N LYS A 186 -23.15 -2.77 -16.12
CA LYS A 186 -23.78 -4.02 -15.63
C LYS A 186 -22.76 -5.03 -15.10
N ILE A 187 -21.66 -5.24 -15.84
CA ILE A 187 -20.56 -6.12 -15.42
C ILE A 187 -19.86 -5.57 -14.18
N VAL A 188 -19.60 -4.27 -14.12
CA VAL A 188 -18.96 -3.65 -12.97
C VAL A 188 -19.83 -3.78 -11.71
N SER A 189 -21.14 -3.57 -11.80
CA SER A 189 -22.06 -3.82 -10.68
C SER A 189 -21.98 -5.26 -10.17
N ALA A 190 -21.92 -6.24 -11.06
CA ALA A 190 -21.77 -7.65 -10.67
C ALA A 190 -20.39 -7.96 -10.05
N LEU A 191 -19.31 -7.37 -10.58
CA LEU A 191 -17.96 -7.51 -10.02
C LEU A 191 -17.84 -6.85 -8.65
N ALA A 192 -18.57 -5.75 -8.42
CA ALA A 192 -18.55 -4.97 -7.20
C ALA A 192 -19.24 -5.68 -6.03
N TYR A 193 -20.23 -6.54 -6.29
CA TYR A 193 -20.95 -7.30 -5.27
C TYR A 193 -19.98 -8.15 -4.40
N PRO A 194 -20.03 -8.07 -3.06
CA PRO A 194 -19.06 -8.74 -2.17
C PRO A 194 -19.02 -10.26 -2.35
N ASN A 195 -17.82 -10.81 -2.51
CA ASN A 195 -17.58 -12.26 -2.51
C ASN A 195 -16.17 -12.54 -2.00
N PRO A 196 -15.95 -12.69 -0.68
CA PRO A 196 -14.62 -12.74 -0.08
C PRO A 196 -13.66 -13.75 -0.73
N LEU A 197 -14.17 -14.90 -1.19
CA LEU A 197 -13.37 -15.93 -1.85
C LEU A 197 -12.88 -15.53 -3.25
N ARG A 198 -13.62 -14.65 -3.95
CA ARG A 198 -13.36 -14.25 -5.35
C ARG A 198 -13.03 -12.77 -5.51
N ASP A 199 -13.04 -11.99 -4.44
CA ASP A 199 -12.85 -10.54 -4.49
C ASP A 199 -11.53 -10.13 -5.16
N HIS A 200 -10.46 -10.88 -4.93
CA HIS A 200 -9.19 -10.68 -5.63
C HIS A 200 -9.34 -10.80 -7.17
N VAL A 201 -10.09 -11.79 -7.66
CA VAL A 201 -10.32 -12.01 -9.10
C VAL A 201 -11.22 -10.92 -9.67
N HIS A 202 -12.29 -10.57 -8.94
CA HIS A 202 -13.24 -9.57 -9.39
C HIS A 202 -12.57 -8.21 -9.58
N ILE A 203 -11.72 -7.83 -8.63
CA ILE A 203 -10.95 -6.60 -8.67
C ILE A 203 -9.96 -6.58 -9.85
N VAL A 204 -9.25 -7.70 -10.09
CA VAL A 204 -8.36 -7.79 -11.26
C VAL A 204 -9.14 -7.59 -12.56
N LYS A 205 -10.36 -8.15 -12.67
CA LYS A 205 -11.21 -7.95 -13.84
C LYS A 205 -11.67 -6.51 -14.00
N PHE A 206 -12.10 -5.88 -12.93
CA PHE A 206 -12.43 -4.47 -12.93
C PHE A 206 -11.26 -3.61 -13.47
N LEU A 207 -10.04 -3.84 -12.97
CA LEU A 207 -8.86 -3.12 -13.46
C LEU A 207 -8.60 -3.36 -14.96
N GLN A 208 -8.75 -4.60 -15.44
CA GLN A 208 -8.57 -4.92 -16.85
C GLN A 208 -9.59 -4.21 -17.75
N MET A 209 -10.85 -4.17 -17.32
CA MET A 209 -11.90 -3.43 -18.02
C MET A 209 -11.60 -1.93 -17.99
N ASN A 210 -11.23 -1.38 -16.83
CA ASN A 210 -10.91 0.05 -16.73
C ASN A 210 -9.73 0.44 -17.64
N LEU A 211 -8.70 -0.40 -17.75
CA LEU A 211 -7.58 -0.20 -18.67
C LEU A 211 -7.99 -0.22 -20.15
N LEU A 212 -9.02 -1.01 -20.52
CA LEU A 212 -9.55 -1.01 -21.88
C LEU A 212 -10.21 0.35 -22.20
N PHE A 213 -11.01 0.86 -21.27
CA PHE A 213 -11.65 2.18 -21.39
C PHE A 213 -10.62 3.30 -21.50
N GLU A 214 -9.61 3.32 -20.61
CA GLU A 214 -8.54 4.32 -20.66
C GLU A 214 -7.81 4.32 -22.01
N ARG A 215 -7.60 3.15 -22.62
CA ARG A 215 -6.92 3.03 -23.91
C ARG A 215 -7.77 3.48 -25.10
N LYS A 216 -9.08 3.21 -25.10
CA LYS A 216 -9.96 3.52 -26.25
C LYS A 216 -10.61 4.90 -26.15
N MET A 217 -11.00 5.33 -24.96
CA MET A 217 -11.78 6.55 -24.72
C MET A 217 -10.97 7.67 -24.03
N GLY A 218 -9.71 7.40 -23.63
CA GLY A 218 -8.87 8.34 -22.89
C GLY A 218 -9.28 8.54 -21.42
N ASN A 219 -10.47 8.08 -21.04
CA ASN A 219 -11.02 8.12 -19.69
C ASN A 219 -11.31 6.70 -19.19
N GLY A 220 -11.28 6.51 -17.87
CA GLY A 220 -11.65 5.23 -17.24
C GLY A 220 -13.15 4.93 -17.31
N ILE A 221 -13.55 3.77 -16.77
CA ILE A 221 -14.96 3.41 -16.63
C ILE A 221 -15.62 4.39 -15.67
N ARG A 222 -16.79 4.90 -16.08
CA ARG A 222 -17.65 5.72 -15.22
C ARG A 222 -18.31 4.83 -14.18
N LEU A 223 -18.20 5.24 -12.91
CA LEU A 223 -18.78 4.51 -11.79
C LEU A 223 -19.91 5.31 -11.17
N ASP A 224 -20.98 4.62 -10.78
CA ASP A 224 -21.94 5.17 -9.83
C ASP A 224 -21.40 5.10 -8.39
N ARG A 225 -22.14 5.72 -7.47
CA ARG A 225 -21.78 5.78 -6.05
C ARG A 225 -21.68 4.40 -5.41
N PHE A 226 -22.64 3.52 -5.70
CA PHE A 226 -22.72 2.19 -5.11
C PHE A 226 -21.53 1.34 -5.57
N GLN A 227 -21.20 1.36 -6.86
CA GLN A 227 -20.03 0.70 -7.45
C GLN A 227 -18.73 1.23 -6.84
N LEU A 228 -18.58 2.55 -6.70
CA LEU A 228 -17.40 3.16 -6.10
C LEU A 228 -17.21 2.70 -4.65
N GLU A 229 -18.25 2.76 -3.83
CA GLU A 229 -18.19 2.38 -2.41
C GLU A 229 -17.89 0.89 -2.23
N THR A 230 -18.60 0.02 -2.96
CA THR A 230 -18.45 -1.43 -2.85
C THR A 230 -17.09 -1.90 -3.37
N LEU A 231 -16.62 -1.39 -4.51
CA LEU A 231 -15.26 -1.66 -5.00
C LEU A 231 -14.19 -1.14 -4.05
N SER A 232 -14.41 0.01 -3.41
CA SER A 232 -13.51 0.55 -2.40
C SER A 232 -13.41 -0.35 -1.17
N ASN A 233 -14.55 -0.76 -0.61
CA ASN A 233 -14.60 -1.69 0.54
C ASN A 233 -13.91 -3.01 0.22
N LYS A 234 -14.19 -3.55 -0.98
CA LYS A 234 -13.57 -4.77 -1.47
C LYS A 234 -12.06 -4.64 -1.60
N ALA A 235 -11.57 -3.53 -2.17
CA ALA A 235 -10.14 -3.29 -2.35
C ALA A 235 -9.43 -3.17 -0.99
N LEU A 236 -10.00 -2.43 -0.05
CA LEU A 236 -9.45 -2.26 1.29
C LEU A 236 -9.42 -3.58 2.09
N GLY A 237 -10.40 -4.47 1.86
CA GLY A 237 -10.39 -5.84 2.40
C GLY A 237 -9.16 -6.65 1.99
N LEU A 238 -8.56 -6.36 0.82
CA LEU A 238 -7.35 -7.03 0.33
C LEU A 238 -6.04 -6.44 0.87
N SER A 239 -6.09 -5.43 1.74
CA SER A 239 -4.90 -4.70 2.26
C SER A 239 -3.86 -5.57 2.97
N GLY A 240 -4.26 -6.73 3.51
CA GLY A 240 -3.39 -7.71 4.16
C GLY A 240 -2.88 -8.81 3.22
N GLU A 241 -3.73 -9.30 2.32
CA GLU A 241 -3.42 -10.44 1.43
C GLU A 241 -2.74 -10.02 0.14
N ALA A 242 -3.24 -8.95 -0.50
CA ALA A 242 -2.72 -8.40 -1.74
C ALA A 242 -2.57 -6.87 -1.66
N PRO A 243 -1.61 -6.34 -0.85
CA PRO A 243 -1.44 -4.91 -0.63
C PRO A 243 -1.26 -4.11 -1.92
N GLN A 244 -0.56 -4.68 -2.91
CA GLN A 244 -0.32 -4.04 -4.21
C GLN A 244 -1.60 -3.88 -5.02
N LEU A 245 -2.45 -4.91 -5.02
CA LEU A 245 -3.72 -4.89 -5.74
C LEU A 245 -4.67 -3.87 -5.10
N CYS A 246 -4.79 -3.91 -3.77
CA CYS A 246 -5.52 -2.90 -3.00
C CYS A 246 -5.06 -1.48 -3.40
N LYS A 247 -3.75 -1.23 -3.36
CA LYS A 247 -3.21 0.11 -3.64
C LYS A 247 -3.44 0.56 -5.08
N ALA A 248 -3.30 -0.34 -6.06
CA ALA A 248 -3.56 -0.04 -7.46
C ALA A 248 -5.01 0.39 -7.68
N VAL A 249 -5.96 -0.32 -7.06
CA VAL A 249 -7.40 -0.07 -7.22
C VAL A 249 -7.81 1.18 -6.50
N VAL A 250 -7.41 1.36 -5.24
CA VAL A 250 -7.70 2.59 -4.48
C VAL A 250 -7.15 3.82 -5.20
N ASN A 251 -5.93 3.76 -5.74
CA ASN A 251 -5.37 4.85 -6.55
C ASN A 251 -6.14 5.11 -7.84
N LYS A 252 -6.68 4.06 -8.48
CA LYS A 252 -7.55 4.23 -9.64
C LYS A 252 -8.87 4.88 -9.26
N LEU A 253 -9.58 4.34 -8.27
CA LEU A 253 -10.87 4.83 -7.79
C LEU A 253 -10.80 6.30 -7.32
N MET A 254 -9.69 6.72 -6.69
CA MET A 254 -9.47 8.13 -6.30
C MET A 254 -9.32 9.10 -7.49
N ASN A 255 -9.04 8.61 -8.71
CA ASN A 255 -8.73 9.44 -9.88
C ASN A 255 -9.77 9.31 -11.01
N ILE A 256 -10.94 8.70 -10.76
CA ILE A 256 -11.98 8.53 -11.79
C ILE A 256 -12.66 9.88 -12.07
N ASN A 257 -12.84 10.20 -13.36
CA ASN A 257 -13.57 11.39 -13.83
C ASN A 257 -15.08 11.16 -13.72
N CYS A 258 -15.82 12.12 -13.15
CA CYS A 258 -17.28 12.08 -12.98
C CYS A 258 -17.95 13.26 -13.73
N THR A 259 -19.24 13.14 -14.08
CA THR A 259 -20.01 14.18 -14.78
C THR A 259 -21.21 14.69 -13.96
N SER A 260 -21.28 16.03 -13.82
CA SER A 260 -22.33 16.97 -13.36
C SER A 260 -23.05 16.71 -12.02
N THR A 261 -23.45 17.82 -11.35
CA THR A 261 -24.23 18.05 -10.09
C THR A 261 -24.17 17.05 -8.91
N ALA A 262 -24.09 15.74 -9.16
CA ALA A 262 -23.59 14.71 -8.25
C ALA A 262 -22.07 14.81 -7.96
N GLU A 263 -21.36 15.70 -8.66
CA GLU A 263 -19.93 15.97 -8.53
C GLU A 263 -19.49 16.31 -7.10
N LEU A 264 -20.30 17.04 -6.31
CA LEU A 264 -19.92 17.39 -4.93
C LEU A 264 -19.91 16.16 -3.99
N LYS A 265 -20.99 15.35 -4.01
CA LYS A 265 -21.15 14.20 -3.11
C LYS A 265 -20.22 13.03 -3.44
N LEU A 266 -19.95 12.78 -4.73
CA LEU A 266 -19.00 11.75 -5.14
C LEU A 266 -17.54 12.14 -4.91
N ARG A 267 -17.23 13.44 -5.01
CA ARG A 267 -15.91 13.96 -4.64
C ARG A 267 -15.69 13.83 -3.12
N ASP A 268 -16.75 13.93 -2.31
CA ASP A 268 -16.70 13.56 -0.88
C ASP A 268 -16.44 12.06 -0.67
N ASP A 269 -17.05 11.17 -1.44
CA ASP A 269 -16.76 9.72 -1.36
C ASP A 269 -15.30 9.40 -1.76
N GLN A 270 -14.73 10.11 -2.74
CA GLN A 270 -13.30 10.03 -3.07
C GLN A 270 -12.40 10.53 -1.92
N VAL A 271 -12.82 11.57 -1.20
CA VAL A 271 -12.16 12.04 0.01
C VAL A 271 -12.25 11.01 1.12
N LEU A 272 -13.41 10.36 1.33
CA LEU A 272 -13.57 9.28 2.29
C LEU A 272 -12.66 8.08 1.95
N LEU A 273 -12.54 7.72 0.68
CA LEU A 273 -11.59 6.71 0.23
C LEU A 273 -10.14 7.11 0.54
N ALA A 274 -9.78 8.36 0.25
CA ALA A 274 -8.46 8.90 0.56
C ALA A 274 -8.19 8.91 2.07
N TYR A 275 -9.19 9.19 2.92
CA TYR A 275 -9.10 9.10 4.37
C TYR A 275 -8.81 7.68 4.84
N ARG A 276 -9.48 6.68 4.28
CA ARG A 276 -9.21 5.26 4.57
C ARG A 276 -7.79 4.86 4.13
N SER A 277 -7.35 5.32 2.95
CA SER A 277 -5.97 5.13 2.46
C SER A 277 -4.92 5.77 3.37
N ILE A 278 -5.18 6.98 3.89
CA ILE A 278 -4.32 7.66 4.87
C ILE A 278 -4.26 6.86 6.17
N ASP A 279 -5.39 6.38 6.68
CA ASP A 279 -5.42 5.58 7.91
C ASP A 279 -4.62 4.28 7.79
N GLU A 280 -4.80 3.52 6.72
CA GLU A 280 -4.05 2.30 6.46
C GLU A 280 -2.54 2.58 6.34
N SER A 281 -2.19 3.61 5.58
CA SER A 281 -0.79 4.02 5.37
C SER A 281 -0.14 4.52 6.65
N TYR A 282 -0.90 5.22 7.50
CA TYR A 282 -0.48 5.67 8.82
C TYR A 282 -0.15 4.48 9.74
N ARG A 283 -1.04 3.47 9.79
CA ARG A 283 -0.81 2.24 10.58
C ARG A 283 0.42 1.46 10.12
N LYS A 284 0.71 1.46 8.80
CA LYS A 284 1.89 0.82 8.19
C LYS A 284 3.19 1.65 8.28
N GLY A 285 3.13 2.92 8.73
CA GLY A 285 4.29 3.81 8.74
C GLY A 285 4.75 4.30 7.36
N ASN A 286 3.87 4.23 6.35
CA ASN A 286 4.16 4.69 4.99
C ASN A 286 3.90 6.21 4.86
N VAL A 287 4.87 7.02 5.29
CA VAL A 287 4.79 8.49 5.23
C VAL A 287 4.64 9.04 3.80
N ALA A 288 5.30 8.44 2.81
CA ALA A 288 5.23 8.87 1.42
C ALA A 288 3.81 8.74 0.85
N SER A 289 3.13 7.63 1.17
CA SER A 289 1.74 7.41 0.79
C SER A 289 0.78 8.40 1.47
N VAL A 290 0.95 8.65 2.78
CA VAL A 290 0.14 9.65 3.49
C VAL A 290 0.33 11.03 2.87
N TYR A 291 1.58 11.43 2.64
CA TYR A 291 1.92 12.70 1.99
C TYR A 291 1.31 12.81 0.59
N SER A 292 1.47 11.78 -0.25
CA SER A 292 0.95 11.78 -1.62
C SER A 292 -0.57 11.85 -1.63
N THR A 293 -1.24 11.04 -0.80
CA THR A 293 -2.70 11.00 -0.71
C THR A 293 -3.24 12.33 -0.18
N TRP A 294 -2.64 12.89 0.87
CA TRP A 294 -3.01 14.20 1.41
C TRP A 294 -2.89 15.31 0.36
N ASN A 295 -1.79 15.35 -0.39
CA ASN A 295 -1.60 16.35 -1.45
C ASN A 295 -2.58 16.24 -2.62
N LYS A 296 -3.28 15.11 -2.78
CA LYS A 296 -4.37 14.97 -3.76
C LYS A 296 -5.69 15.57 -3.26
N ILE A 297 -5.95 15.51 -1.96
CA ILE A 297 -7.26 15.88 -1.39
C ILE A 297 -7.28 17.20 -0.60
N LYS A 298 -6.12 17.76 -0.25
CA LYS A 298 -6.02 18.94 0.63
C LYS A 298 -6.72 20.21 0.10
N GLU A 299 -6.94 20.29 -1.21
CA GLU A 299 -7.59 21.41 -1.90
C GLU A 299 -9.02 21.05 -2.34
N HIS A 300 -9.56 19.95 -1.81
CA HIS A 300 -10.93 19.53 -2.10
C HIS A 300 -11.97 20.49 -1.51
N TYR A 301 -11.81 20.83 -0.23
CA TYR A 301 -12.61 21.85 0.44
C TYR A 301 -11.93 23.22 0.37
N VAL A 302 -12.74 24.29 0.46
CA VAL A 302 -12.25 25.69 0.48
C VAL A 302 -11.32 25.92 1.67
N SER A 303 -11.68 25.37 2.84
CA SER A 303 -10.86 25.42 4.05
C SER A 303 -10.40 24.04 4.46
N ILE A 304 -9.13 23.94 4.85
CA ILE A 304 -8.55 22.74 5.44
C ILE A 304 -9.30 22.28 6.70
N SER A 305 -9.93 23.21 7.43
CA SER A 305 -10.71 22.94 8.64
C SER A 305 -11.98 22.12 8.38
N ALA A 306 -12.44 22.04 7.12
CA ALA A 306 -13.58 21.22 6.72
C ALA A 306 -13.23 19.73 6.59
N HIS A 307 -11.95 19.37 6.58
CA HIS A 307 -11.54 17.97 6.64
C HIS A 307 -11.71 17.36 8.04
N ASP A 308 -11.88 16.03 8.13
CA ASP A 308 -11.96 15.33 9.41
C ASP A 308 -10.67 15.57 10.24
N SER A 309 -10.83 16.16 11.43
CA SER A 309 -9.73 16.47 12.35
C SER A 309 -8.86 15.25 12.71
N ARG A 310 -9.41 14.02 12.70
CA ARG A 310 -8.67 12.78 12.94
C ARG A 310 -7.69 12.49 11.80
N ILE A 311 -8.02 12.88 10.57
CA ILE A 311 -7.15 12.74 9.40
C ILE A 311 -6.05 13.80 9.43
N ILE A 312 -6.43 15.07 9.68
CA ILE A 312 -5.48 16.18 9.87
C ILE A 312 -4.45 15.81 10.95
N TYR A 313 -4.90 15.28 12.09
CA TYR A 313 -4.04 14.78 13.17
C TYR A 313 -3.06 13.69 12.69
N LYS A 314 -3.52 12.69 11.93
CA LYS A 314 -2.66 11.61 11.41
C LYS A 314 -1.58 12.14 10.47
N VAL A 315 -1.94 13.08 9.59
CA VAL A 315 -1.00 13.75 8.67
C VAL A 315 0.05 14.53 9.47
N PHE A 316 -0.37 15.37 10.41
CA PHE A 316 0.56 16.09 11.30
C PHE A 316 1.50 15.14 12.01
N LYS A 317 0.95 14.10 12.65
CA LYS A 317 1.73 13.18 13.48
C LYS A 317 2.79 12.45 12.65
N ILE A 318 2.44 11.82 11.52
CA ILE A 318 3.43 11.06 10.75
C ILE A 318 4.46 11.95 10.05
N CYS A 319 4.05 13.11 9.53
CA CYS A 319 4.96 14.06 8.87
C CYS A 319 5.86 14.80 9.86
N THR A 320 5.41 15.06 11.10
CA THR A 320 6.24 15.69 12.14
C THR A 320 7.43 14.81 12.54
N HIS A 321 7.20 13.49 12.65
CA HIS A 321 8.25 12.52 13.01
C HIS A 321 9.25 12.29 11.87
N ASN A 322 8.85 12.52 10.61
CA ASN A 322 9.73 12.38 9.45
C ASN A 322 10.23 13.74 8.97
N ARG A 323 11.49 14.09 9.29
CA ARG A 323 12.10 15.40 8.97
C ARG A 323 11.92 15.81 7.50
N ALA A 324 11.98 14.86 6.57
CA ALA A 324 11.87 15.12 5.14
C ALA A 324 10.47 15.56 4.69
N TYR A 325 9.43 15.35 5.50
CA TYR A 325 8.03 15.64 5.18
C TYR A 325 7.42 16.79 6.00
N ARG A 326 8.21 17.44 6.86
CA ARG A 326 7.74 18.51 7.77
C ARG A 326 7.21 19.76 7.06
N SER A 327 7.57 19.97 5.80
CA SER A 327 7.06 21.10 5.01
C SER A 327 5.53 21.07 4.83
N VAL A 328 4.90 19.89 4.83
CA VAL A 328 3.43 19.79 4.82
C VAL A 328 2.82 20.34 6.08
N CYS A 329 3.41 20.04 7.24
CA CYS A 329 2.92 20.56 8.50
C CYS A 329 3.01 22.10 8.55
N ASN A 330 4.07 22.71 7.99
CA ASN A 330 4.13 24.17 7.82
C ASN A 330 2.94 24.69 7.02
N LYS A 331 2.67 24.08 5.84
CA LYS A 331 1.53 24.48 5.00
C LYS A 331 0.21 24.37 5.76
N MET A 332 0.00 23.27 6.48
CA MET A 332 -1.24 23.05 7.22
C MET A 332 -1.42 24.05 8.36
N VAL A 333 -0.37 24.37 9.13
CA VAL A 333 -0.44 25.40 10.19
C VAL A 333 -0.80 26.76 9.59
N TRP A 334 -0.21 27.13 8.46
CA TRP A 334 -0.49 28.41 7.81
C TRP A 334 -1.93 28.50 7.26
N GLN A 335 -2.53 27.38 6.87
CA GLN A 335 -3.91 27.34 6.34
C GLN A 335 -4.99 27.18 7.42
N LEU A 336 -4.64 26.68 8.61
CA LEU A 336 -5.60 26.47 9.70
C LEU A 336 -5.81 27.78 10.47
N THR A 337 -7.06 28.16 10.67
CA THR A 337 -7.39 29.36 11.45
C THR A 337 -7.17 29.12 12.96
N PRO A 338 -6.64 30.11 13.71
CA PRO A 338 -6.49 30.04 15.16
C PRO A 338 -7.76 29.64 15.91
N GLU A 339 -8.90 30.17 15.49
CA GLU A 339 -10.22 29.89 16.05
C GLU A 339 -10.56 28.39 15.98
N TYR A 340 -10.13 27.72 14.90
CA TYR A 340 -10.36 26.29 14.74
C TYR A 340 -9.38 25.45 15.56
N TYR A 341 -8.06 25.67 15.40
CA TYR A 341 -7.10 24.76 16.00
C TYR A 341 -6.96 24.96 17.51
N CYS A 342 -7.14 26.17 18.05
CA CYS A 342 -7.08 26.43 19.50
C CYS A 342 -8.24 25.77 20.25
N ASN A 343 -9.35 25.48 19.57
CA ASN A 343 -10.54 24.85 20.14
C ASN A 343 -10.66 23.36 19.78
N ASN A 344 -9.64 22.75 19.18
CA ASN A 344 -9.64 21.34 18.81
C ASN A 344 -8.65 20.51 19.65
N PRO A 345 -9.13 19.57 20.49
CA PRO A 345 -8.30 18.81 21.43
C PRO A 345 -7.36 17.78 20.76
N LEU A 346 -7.55 17.48 19.48
CA LEU A 346 -6.66 16.61 18.70
C LEU A 346 -5.60 17.40 17.93
N ILE A 347 -5.96 18.56 17.38
CA ILE A 347 -5.10 19.35 16.51
C ILE A 347 -4.10 20.19 17.32
N LEU A 348 -4.54 20.88 18.38
CA LEU A 348 -3.66 21.74 19.16
C LEU A 348 -2.41 21.00 19.69
N PRO A 349 -2.53 19.81 20.34
CA PRO A 349 -1.35 19.09 20.80
C PRO A 349 -0.43 18.65 19.67
N ALA A 350 -0.97 18.39 18.47
CA ALA A 350 -0.19 18.00 17.30
C ALA A 350 0.61 19.19 16.71
N ILE A 351 0.03 20.39 16.71
CA ILE A 351 0.72 21.63 16.32
C ILE A 351 1.82 21.96 17.33
N ILE A 352 1.56 21.84 18.64
CA ILE A 352 2.58 22.02 19.69
C ILE A 352 3.76 21.07 19.46
N ASP A 353 3.48 19.78 19.22
CA ASP A 353 4.51 18.78 18.94
C ASP A 353 5.31 19.11 17.68
N PHE A 354 4.64 19.59 16.64
CA PHE A 354 5.29 20.02 15.40
C PHE A 354 6.25 21.18 15.64
N ILE A 355 5.79 22.25 16.29
CA ILE A 355 6.61 23.44 16.61
C ILE A 355 7.80 23.05 17.49
N THR A 356 7.56 22.22 18.50
CA THR A 356 8.60 21.68 19.39
C THR A 356 9.68 20.91 18.61
N LYS A 357 9.28 20.08 17.64
CA LYS A 357 10.22 19.32 16.79
C LYS A 357 10.89 20.16 15.71
N LYS A 358 10.24 21.23 15.23
CA LYS A 358 10.82 22.23 14.33
C LYS A 358 11.84 23.12 15.07
N ASN A 359 11.72 23.23 16.40
CA ASN A 359 12.55 24.06 17.26
C ASN A 359 12.48 25.56 16.89
N SER A 360 11.26 26.07 16.65
CA SER A 360 11.02 27.46 16.29
C SER A 360 10.38 28.22 17.46
N LEU A 361 11.18 29.05 18.13
CA LEU A 361 10.70 29.87 19.25
C LEU A 361 9.67 30.92 18.80
N THR A 362 9.82 31.45 17.58
CA THR A 362 8.88 32.41 16.98
C THR A 362 7.49 31.81 16.85
N MET A 363 7.37 30.63 16.23
CA MET A 363 6.09 29.92 16.12
C MET A 363 5.53 29.52 17.48
N ALA A 364 6.38 29.19 18.46
CA ALA A 364 5.92 28.86 19.81
C ALA A 364 5.29 30.08 20.51
N LYS A 365 5.92 31.26 20.41
CA LYS A 365 5.37 32.51 20.97
C LYS A 365 4.05 32.89 20.30
N GLU A 366 4.00 32.83 18.98
CA GLU A 366 2.78 33.09 18.20
C GLU A 366 1.66 32.11 18.58
N LEU A 367 1.96 30.82 18.70
CA LEU A 367 0.99 29.82 19.13
C LEU A 367 0.43 30.16 20.53
N MET A 368 1.28 30.50 21.48
CA MET A 368 0.83 30.85 22.85
C MET A 368 -0.04 32.11 22.87
N GLN A 369 0.27 33.12 22.05
CA GLN A 369 -0.59 34.29 21.88
C GLN A 369 -1.95 33.91 21.29
N ASN A 370 -1.95 33.05 20.27
CA ASN A 370 -3.18 32.57 19.64
C ASN A 370 -4.05 31.74 20.59
N ILE A 371 -3.43 30.87 21.41
CA ILE A 371 -4.16 30.12 22.44
C ILE A 371 -4.86 31.08 23.40
N ASN A 372 -4.13 32.08 23.92
CA ASN A 372 -4.70 33.02 24.90
C ASN A 372 -5.82 33.88 24.31
N ARG A 373 -5.75 34.19 23.00
CA ARG A 373 -6.72 35.07 22.32
C ARG A 373 -7.95 34.34 21.79
N TYR A 374 -7.80 33.11 21.29
CA TYR A 374 -8.84 32.43 20.50
C TYR A 374 -9.43 31.18 21.17
N THR A 375 -8.94 30.75 22.32
CA THR A 375 -9.56 29.64 23.07
C THR A 375 -10.87 30.14 23.70
N LEU A 376 -11.98 29.48 23.38
CA LEU A 376 -13.27 29.80 23.99
C LEU A 376 -13.28 29.36 25.46
N PRO A 377 -13.90 30.15 26.37
CA PRO A 377 -13.92 29.84 27.81
C PRO A 377 -14.45 28.43 28.12
N GLU A 378 -15.52 28.03 27.43
CA GLU A 378 -16.14 26.70 27.53
C GLU A 378 -15.21 25.55 27.09
N ASN A 379 -14.31 25.81 26.15
CA ASN A 379 -13.36 24.82 25.64
C ASN A 379 -12.07 24.74 26.44
N HIS A 380 -11.83 25.68 27.36
CA HIS A 380 -10.58 25.75 28.11
C HIS A 380 -10.28 24.44 28.85
N HIS A 381 -11.25 23.90 29.60
CA HIS A 381 -11.05 22.63 30.31
C HIS A 381 -10.89 21.42 29.39
N ILE A 382 -11.57 21.42 28.24
CA ILE A 382 -11.61 20.28 27.31
C ILE A 382 -10.35 20.21 26.45
N VAL A 383 -9.81 21.36 26.06
CA VAL A 383 -8.70 21.45 25.11
C VAL A 383 -7.40 21.72 25.85
N TRP A 384 -7.35 22.75 26.68
CA TRP A 384 -6.13 23.22 27.33
C TRP A 384 -5.68 22.29 28.46
N LEU A 385 -6.62 21.97 29.36
CA LEU A 385 -6.34 21.16 30.55
C LEU A 385 -6.42 19.64 30.29
N ASN A 386 -6.53 19.24 29.02
CA ASN A 386 -6.43 17.85 28.61
C ASN A 386 -5.01 17.31 28.81
N LYS A 387 -4.92 16.09 29.35
CA LYS A 387 -3.67 15.34 29.52
C LYS A 387 -2.76 15.37 28.30
N LYS A 388 -3.29 15.20 27.07
CA LYS A 388 -2.50 15.22 25.83
C LYS A 388 -1.90 16.60 25.56
N CYS A 389 -2.68 17.67 25.74
CA CYS A 389 -2.22 19.05 25.54
C CYS A 389 -1.14 19.41 26.55
N LEU A 390 -1.38 19.16 27.85
CA LEU A 390 -0.41 19.40 28.90
C LEU A 390 0.90 18.61 28.68
N SER A 391 0.82 17.37 28.20
CA SER A 391 2.01 16.58 27.85
C SER A 391 2.80 17.20 26.69
N SER A 392 2.12 17.71 25.66
CA SER A 392 2.77 18.42 24.54
C SER A 392 3.37 19.76 24.99
N LEU A 393 2.68 20.52 25.84
CA LEU A 393 3.18 21.76 26.42
C LEU A 393 4.41 21.52 27.29
N LEU A 394 4.40 20.48 28.14
CA LEU A 394 5.56 20.09 28.93
C LEU A 394 6.77 19.83 28.03
N ARG A 395 6.59 19.08 26.93
CA ARG A 395 7.65 18.87 25.93
C ARG A 395 8.14 20.19 25.32
N MET A 396 7.24 21.12 25.04
CA MET A 396 7.58 22.42 24.46
C MET A 396 8.39 23.28 25.44
N HIS A 397 7.93 23.44 26.68
CA HIS A 397 8.64 24.23 27.71
C HIS A 397 10.00 23.61 28.05
N LEU A 398 10.10 22.28 28.19
CA LEU A 398 11.39 21.58 28.34
C LEU A 398 12.31 21.81 27.14
N LYS A 399 11.76 21.89 25.92
CA LYS A 399 12.57 22.08 24.71
C LYS A 399 13.15 23.49 24.60
N PHE A 400 12.43 24.49 25.08
CA PHE A 400 12.83 25.91 25.07
C PHE A 400 13.41 26.39 26.40
N ASN A 401 13.70 25.49 27.34
CA ASN A 401 14.29 25.77 28.65
C ASN A 401 13.49 26.78 29.49
N ASP A 402 12.15 26.72 29.43
CA ASP A 402 11.27 27.57 30.23
C ASP A 402 10.91 26.87 31.56
N SER A 403 11.77 27.01 32.57
CA SER A 403 11.60 26.39 33.89
C SER A 403 10.27 26.77 34.55
N ASN A 404 9.88 28.05 34.46
CA ASN A 404 8.63 28.54 35.02
C ASN A 404 7.41 27.88 34.35
N GLY A 405 7.45 27.74 33.01
CA GLY A 405 6.44 27.03 32.26
C GLY A 405 6.36 25.54 32.61
N VAL A 406 7.52 24.87 32.77
CA VAL A 406 7.58 23.47 33.22
C VAL A 406 6.90 23.28 34.57
N ASP A 407 7.22 24.09 35.57
CA ASP A 407 6.65 23.97 36.91
C ASP A 407 5.13 24.20 36.91
N ARG A 408 4.65 25.20 36.16
CA ARG A 408 3.21 25.46 36.01
C ARG A 408 2.48 24.28 35.39
N VAL A 409 3.01 23.73 34.29
CA VAL A 409 2.38 22.59 33.59
C VAL A 409 2.42 21.34 34.45
N LEU A 410 3.53 21.07 35.15
CA LEU A 410 3.61 19.93 36.07
C LEU A 410 2.60 20.05 37.21
N LYS A 411 2.48 21.23 37.84
CA LYS A 411 1.46 21.49 38.86
C LYS A 411 0.05 21.25 38.32
N GLN A 412 -0.25 21.74 37.11
CA GLN A 412 -1.56 21.49 36.47
C GLN A 412 -1.82 20.00 36.22
N ILE A 413 -0.82 19.24 35.78
CA ILE A 413 -0.96 17.79 35.58
C ILE A 413 -1.22 17.08 36.91
N THR A 414 -0.46 17.41 37.96
CA THR A 414 -0.62 16.78 39.28
C THR A 414 -1.96 17.15 39.92
N THR A 415 -2.41 18.39 39.79
CA THR A 415 -3.71 18.82 40.33
C THR A 415 -4.87 18.13 39.60
N ASN A 416 -4.82 18.05 38.26
CA ASN A 416 -5.94 17.55 37.47
C ASN A 416 -5.97 16.01 37.35
N PHE A 417 -4.81 15.34 37.32
CA PHE A 417 -4.70 13.91 37.04
C PHE A 417 -4.00 13.10 38.13
N ARG A 418 -3.55 13.73 39.22
CA ARG A 418 -2.83 13.16 40.38
C ARG A 418 -1.46 12.52 40.07
N THR A 419 -1.23 12.05 38.85
CA THR A 419 -0.03 11.30 38.46
C THR A 419 0.48 11.73 37.08
N LEU A 420 1.80 11.65 36.90
CA LEU A 420 2.44 11.88 35.62
C LEU A 420 2.25 10.67 34.68
N SER A 421 2.12 10.93 33.39
CA SER A 421 2.01 9.88 32.39
C SER A 421 3.38 9.36 31.93
N GLN A 422 3.38 8.24 31.21
CA GLN A 422 4.58 7.67 30.61
C GLN A 422 5.28 8.69 29.68
N GLU A 423 4.49 9.45 28.92
CA GLU A 423 4.98 10.48 28.00
C GLU A 423 5.61 11.66 28.74
N ASN A 424 5.10 12.01 29.91
CA ASN A 424 5.66 13.09 30.74
C ASN A 424 7.02 12.68 31.30
N TYR A 425 7.12 11.48 31.89
CA TYR A 425 8.39 10.95 32.37
C TYR A 425 9.41 10.81 31.24
N GLN A 426 8.99 10.26 30.09
CA GLN A 426 9.81 10.18 28.89
C GLN A 426 10.35 11.55 28.47
N ALA A 427 9.51 12.60 28.48
CA ALA A 427 9.93 13.95 28.10
C ALA A 427 11.00 14.53 29.03
N ILE A 428 10.78 14.41 30.35
CA ILE A 428 11.71 14.89 31.39
C ILE A 428 13.06 14.16 31.26
N LEU A 429 13.03 12.83 31.19
CA LEU A 429 14.23 12.01 31.08
C LEU A 429 15.02 12.31 29.81
N ILE A 430 14.36 12.41 28.64
CA ILE A 430 15.03 12.77 27.39
C ILE A 430 15.64 14.17 27.47
N HIS A 431 14.98 15.14 28.10
CA HIS A 431 15.52 16.48 28.28
C HIS A 431 16.82 16.44 29.09
N LEU A 432 16.82 15.76 30.23
CA LEU A 432 18.01 15.60 31.08
C LEU A 432 19.16 14.93 30.31
N PHE A 433 18.88 13.83 29.60
CA PHE A 433 19.89 13.15 28.78
C PHE A 433 20.45 14.07 27.69
N LYS A 434 19.62 14.87 27.00
CA LYS A 434 20.06 15.74 25.89
C LYS A 434 21.06 16.82 26.28
N THR A 435 21.11 17.22 27.54
CA THR A 435 22.08 18.20 28.01
C THR A 435 23.53 17.68 28.00
N GLN A 436 23.73 16.35 27.87
CA GLN A 436 25.03 15.68 27.87
C GLN A 436 25.91 15.99 29.10
N ASN A 437 25.30 16.52 30.17
CA ASN A 437 25.94 16.77 31.44
C ASN A 437 25.85 15.49 32.30
N LEU A 438 26.98 15.03 32.85
CA LEU A 438 27.07 13.85 33.71
C LEU A 438 26.12 13.94 34.91
N ASP A 439 26.00 15.11 35.54
CA ASP A 439 25.11 15.30 36.69
C ASP A 439 23.64 15.14 36.29
N HIS A 440 23.27 15.64 35.10
CA HIS A 440 21.91 15.48 34.59
C HIS A 440 21.61 14.04 34.18
N ILE A 441 22.59 13.31 33.64
CA ILE A 441 22.46 11.89 33.33
C ILE A 441 22.30 11.08 34.62
N ALA A 442 23.11 11.33 35.65
CA ALA A 442 22.99 10.68 36.94
C ALA A 442 21.63 10.95 37.60
N LYS A 443 21.16 12.21 37.56
CA LYS A 443 19.80 12.58 38.01
C LYS A 443 18.72 11.85 37.21
N ALA A 444 18.88 11.71 35.89
CA ALA A 444 17.92 11.02 35.05
C ALA A 444 17.84 9.52 35.34
N ILE A 445 18.99 8.86 35.57
CA ILE A 445 19.03 7.44 35.95
C ILE A 445 18.40 7.25 37.33
N LYS A 446 18.77 8.08 38.32
CA LYS A 446 18.16 8.05 39.66
C LYS A 446 16.64 8.25 39.60
N LEU A 447 16.17 9.18 38.78
CA LEU A 447 14.74 9.39 38.56
C LEU A 447 14.09 8.16 37.91
N LEU A 448 14.74 7.56 36.91
CA LEU A 448 14.25 6.36 36.22
C LEU A 448 14.03 5.18 37.17
N ASP A 449 14.92 4.98 38.14
CA ASP A 449 14.82 3.90 39.13
C ASP A 449 13.67 4.10 40.13
N THR A 450 13.21 5.33 40.33
CA THR A 450 12.05 5.64 41.20
C THR A 450 10.70 5.47 40.50
N ILE A 451 10.68 5.35 39.17
CA ILE A 451 9.44 5.29 38.38
C ILE A 451 8.98 3.84 38.26
N PRO A 452 7.68 3.54 38.46
CA PRO A 452 7.15 2.20 38.24
C PRO A 452 7.47 1.67 36.82
N PRO A 453 7.88 0.39 36.64
CA PRO A 453 8.33 -0.14 35.35
C PRO A 453 7.33 0.08 34.21
N LYS A 454 6.03 -0.09 34.51
CA LYS A 454 4.94 0.17 33.56
C LYS A 454 4.99 1.59 33.00
N GLN A 455 5.39 2.59 33.80
CA GLN A 455 5.47 3.99 33.39
C GLN A 455 6.82 4.35 32.74
N ALA A 456 7.89 3.63 33.07
CA ALA A 456 9.24 3.85 32.56
C ALA A 456 9.49 3.27 31.16
N ILE A 457 8.70 2.28 30.70
CA ILE A 457 8.99 1.49 29.49
C ILE A 457 9.17 2.33 28.20
N LEU A 458 8.39 3.40 28.02
CA LEU A 458 8.55 4.30 26.87
C LEU A 458 9.85 5.12 26.93
N ALA A 459 10.30 5.45 28.14
CA ALA A 459 11.53 6.17 28.36
C ALA A 459 12.75 5.30 28.02
N TYR A 460 12.73 4.01 28.36
CA TYR A 460 13.82 3.07 28.02
C TYR A 460 14.17 3.13 26.53
N GLY A 461 13.19 2.98 25.64
CA GLY A 461 13.42 3.01 24.20
C GLY A 461 14.00 4.33 23.69
N SER A 462 13.63 5.45 24.34
CA SER A 462 14.10 6.77 23.95
C SER A 462 15.52 7.05 24.44
N ILE A 463 15.83 6.65 25.67
CA ILE A 463 17.17 6.71 26.25
C ILE A 463 18.12 5.85 25.41
N ILE A 464 17.74 4.61 25.09
CA ILE A 464 18.53 3.72 24.23
C ILE A 464 18.76 4.35 22.85
N ASN A 465 17.75 4.98 22.23
CA ASN A 465 17.96 5.69 20.96
C ASN A 465 18.98 6.83 21.08
N GLU A 466 18.89 7.69 22.10
CA GLU A 466 19.83 8.80 22.30
C GLU A 466 21.26 8.28 22.57
N LEU A 467 21.41 7.26 23.41
CA LEU A 467 22.70 6.62 23.68
C LEU A 467 23.34 6.03 22.41
N ILE A 468 22.54 5.34 21.58
CA ILE A 468 23.02 4.82 20.29
C ILE A 468 23.39 5.98 19.36
N ASP A 469 22.58 7.03 19.28
CA ASP A 469 22.88 8.21 18.44
C ASP A 469 24.19 8.90 18.87
N TRP A 470 24.48 8.98 20.17
CA TRP A 470 25.76 9.50 20.68
C TRP A 470 26.95 8.64 20.29
N LYS A 471 26.81 7.32 20.41
CA LYS A 471 27.84 6.34 20.01
C LYS A 471 28.10 6.41 18.50
N LEU A 472 27.05 6.48 17.68
CA LEU A 472 27.18 6.62 16.23
C LEU A 472 27.82 7.96 15.85
N ALA A 473 27.45 9.06 16.51
CA ALA A 473 28.02 10.37 16.24
C ALA A 473 29.46 10.55 16.77
N SER A 474 30.04 9.57 17.46
CA SER A 474 31.36 9.66 18.11
C SER A 474 31.49 10.87 19.06
N LYS A 475 30.39 11.36 19.62
CA LYS A 475 30.35 12.63 20.38
C LYS A 475 30.81 12.51 21.83
N VAL A 476 30.99 11.30 22.36
CA VAL A 476 31.25 11.10 23.79
C VAL A 476 32.33 10.05 24.04
N LYS A 477 33.24 10.33 25.00
CA LYS A 477 34.23 9.40 25.58
C LYS A 477 33.60 8.27 26.43
N PHE A 478 32.27 8.18 26.48
CA PHE A 478 31.49 7.29 27.34
C PHE A 478 31.35 5.86 26.78
N THR A 479 32.40 5.32 26.17
CA THR A 479 32.29 4.09 25.37
C THR A 479 32.04 2.84 26.21
N ASP A 480 32.57 2.79 27.43
CA ASP A 480 32.70 1.52 28.16
C ASP A 480 31.46 1.24 29.04
N ASN A 481 30.88 2.28 29.67
CA ASN A 481 29.70 2.12 30.53
C ASN A 481 28.35 2.23 29.79
N LEU A 482 28.33 2.69 28.53
CA LEU A 482 27.09 2.88 27.78
C LEU A 482 26.41 1.56 27.41
N MET A 483 27.19 0.53 27.08
CA MET A 483 26.66 -0.79 26.76
C MET A 483 26.08 -1.49 28.01
N ALA A 484 26.69 -1.28 29.17
CA ALA A 484 26.19 -1.77 30.45
C ALA A 484 24.82 -1.15 30.78
N LEU A 485 24.68 0.17 30.62
CA LEU A 485 23.41 0.86 30.82
C LEU A 485 22.33 0.38 29.84
N ILE A 486 22.65 0.22 28.55
CA ILE A 486 21.69 -0.35 27.58
C ILE A 486 21.26 -1.75 28.00
N ASN A 487 22.19 -2.59 28.46
CA ASN A 487 21.87 -3.94 28.93
C ASN A 487 20.94 -3.91 30.14
N GLU A 488 21.25 -3.09 31.15
CA GLU A 488 20.43 -2.93 32.34
C GLU A 488 19.00 -2.50 32.00
N LEU A 489 18.84 -1.49 31.13
CA LEU A 489 17.51 -1.02 30.70
C LEU A 489 16.73 -2.09 29.94
N LEU A 490 17.40 -2.87 29.08
CA LEU A 490 16.76 -3.94 28.33
C LEU A 490 16.39 -5.14 29.20
N MET A 491 17.20 -5.47 30.21
CA MET A 491 16.89 -6.52 31.19
C MET A 491 15.69 -6.12 32.05
N LYS A 492 15.68 -4.90 32.62
CA LYS A 492 14.51 -4.36 33.35
C LYS A 492 13.25 -4.38 32.48
N ALA A 493 13.37 -4.07 31.19
CA ALA A 493 12.25 -4.12 30.26
C ALA A 493 11.79 -5.57 29.95
N HIS A 494 12.73 -6.50 29.83
CA HIS A 494 12.45 -7.92 29.61
C HIS A 494 11.75 -8.54 30.81
N ASP A 495 12.20 -8.25 32.02
CA ASP A 495 11.59 -8.76 33.25
C ASP A 495 10.11 -8.31 33.38
N PHE A 496 9.81 -7.09 32.91
CA PHE A 496 8.44 -6.57 32.89
C PHE A 496 7.59 -7.07 31.71
N ASP A 497 8.19 -7.31 30.54
CA ASP A 497 7.51 -7.78 29.33
C ASP A 497 8.27 -8.97 28.69
N PRO A 498 8.26 -10.16 29.31
CA PRO A 498 9.09 -11.30 28.88
C PRO A 498 8.73 -11.82 27.49
N GLU A 499 7.46 -11.69 27.10
CA GLU A 499 6.96 -12.09 25.77
C GLU A 499 7.21 -11.04 24.69
N HIS A 500 7.82 -9.91 25.04
CA HIS A 500 8.13 -8.83 24.13
C HIS A 500 6.91 -8.26 23.38
N ARG A 501 5.75 -8.11 24.04
CA ARG A 501 4.53 -7.58 23.41
C ARG A 501 4.61 -6.08 23.15
N ASN A 502 5.32 -5.33 23.99
CA ASN A 502 5.42 -3.88 23.93
C ASN A 502 6.06 -3.37 22.62
N SER A 503 5.79 -2.11 22.26
CA SER A 503 6.35 -1.44 21.09
C SER A 503 7.83 -1.09 21.26
N LEU A 504 8.36 -1.07 22.49
CA LEU A 504 9.79 -0.94 22.80
C LEU A 504 10.64 -1.89 21.94
N TRP A 505 10.25 -3.16 21.85
CA TRP A 505 11.00 -4.18 21.10
C TRP A 505 11.04 -3.92 19.59
N ASN A 506 10.04 -3.20 19.06
CA ASN A 506 10.05 -2.73 17.68
C ASN A 506 11.10 -1.62 17.48
N VAL A 507 11.25 -0.74 18.49
CA VAL A 507 12.27 0.32 18.53
C VAL A 507 13.66 -0.31 18.63
N VAL A 508 13.89 -1.22 19.58
CA VAL A 508 15.17 -1.93 19.77
C VAL A 508 15.63 -2.61 18.47
N SER A 509 14.74 -3.33 17.80
CA SER A 509 15.03 -3.98 16.51
C SER A 509 15.42 -2.97 15.43
N SER A 510 14.73 -1.83 15.36
CA SER A 510 15.04 -0.76 14.41
C SER A 510 16.39 -0.11 14.70
N LEU A 511 16.72 0.08 15.98
CA LEU A 511 17.99 0.68 16.41
C LEU A 511 19.17 -0.25 16.18
N TYR A 512 18.99 -1.55 16.39
CA TYR A 512 20.02 -2.54 16.06
C TYR A 512 20.33 -2.55 14.56
N ILE A 513 19.31 -2.59 13.70
CA ILE A 513 19.53 -2.47 12.25
C ILE A 513 20.16 -1.12 11.90
N LYS A 514 19.73 -0.01 12.50
CA LYS A 514 20.34 1.31 12.29
C LYS A 514 21.82 1.32 12.67
N LYS A 515 22.23 0.62 13.73
CA LYS A 515 23.64 0.44 14.13
C LYS A 515 24.41 -0.33 13.06
N LEU A 516 23.89 -1.47 12.57
CA LEU A 516 24.53 -2.25 11.51
C LEU A 516 24.67 -1.46 10.21
N CYS A 517 23.62 -0.71 9.86
CA CYS A 517 23.55 0.11 8.66
C CYS A 517 24.29 1.44 8.81
N HIS A 518 24.95 1.73 9.93
CA HIS A 518 25.58 3.03 10.13
C HIS A 518 26.79 3.21 9.20
N TYR A 519 26.73 4.24 8.38
CA TYR A 519 27.76 4.58 7.39
C TYR A 519 28.69 5.67 7.94
N LYS A 520 30.00 5.39 8.05
CA LYS A 520 31.04 6.39 8.34
C LYS A 520 32.05 6.46 7.19
N LYS A 521 32.24 7.67 6.64
CA LYS A 521 33.41 8.02 5.82
C LYS A 521 34.45 8.69 6.72
N GLN A 522 35.70 8.22 6.71
CA GLN A 522 36.84 9.01 7.15
C GLN A 522 37.75 9.24 5.94
N ASN A 523 38.13 10.50 5.69
CA ASN A 523 39.04 10.89 4.61
C ASN A 523 38.69 10.28 3.23
N GLY A 524 37.39 10.24 2.91
CA GLY A 524 36.89 9.67 1.65
C GLY A 524 36.95 8.14 1.53
N LYS A 525 37.60 7.43 2.46
CA LYS A 525 37.68 5.96 2.51
C LYS A 525 36.68 5.38 3.51
N PHE A 526 36.24 4.17 3.19
CA PHE A 526 35.32 3.40 4.03
C PHE A 526 36.03 2.91 5.29
N VAL A 527 35.43 3.07 6.47
CA VAL A 527 36.00 2.60 7.73
C VAL A 527 35.18 1.42 8.26
N GLY A 528 35.72 0.21 8.16
CA GLY A 528 35.20 -1.02 8.79
C GLY A 528 34.47 -2.03 7.86
N ASN A 529 33.89 -3.08 8.45
CA ASN A 529 33.20 -4.20 7.78
C ASN A 529 31.76 -3.86 7.31
N ALA A 530 31.45 -2.64 6.87
CA ALA A 530 30.03 -2.33 6.65
C ALA A 530 29.39 -3.03 5.45
N GLY A 531 30.19 -3.57 4.53
CA GLY A 531 29.68 -4.46 3.49
C GLY A 531 28.99 -5.67 4.14
N GLU A 532 29.70 -6.36 5.02
CA GLU A 532 29.21 -7.51 5.79
C GLU A 532 28.06 -7.12 6.72
N ASN A 533 28.11 -5.93 7.34
CA ASN A 533 27.03 -5.47 8.22
C ASN A 533 25.69 -5.24 7.48
N ILE A 534 25.73 -4.76 6.22
CA ILE A 534 24.52 -4.61 5.41
C ILE A 534 23.99 -5.99 4.98
N ASP A 535 24.88 -6.91 4.60
CA ASP A 535 24.49 -8.28 4.25
C ASP A 535 23.84 -8.99 5.44
N LEU A 536 24.42 -8.82 6.63
CA LEU A 536 23.87 -9.28 7.90
C LEU A 536 22.52 -8.62 8.18
N ALA A 537 22.38 -7.30 8.02
CA ALA A 537 21.10 -6.62 8.25
C ALA A 537 19.98 -7.17 7.34
N LYS A 538 20.30 -7.47 6.07
CA LYS A 538 19.40 -8.16 5.14
C LYS A 538 19.07 -9.57 5.63
N LEU A 539 20.07 -10.37 6.02
CA LEU A 539 19.88 -11.74 6.53
C LEU A 539 18.97 -11.77 7.77
N LEU A 540 19.23 -10.90 8.75
CA LEU A 540 18.45 -10.80 9.97
C LEU A 540 17.00 -10.39 9.69
N TYR A 541 16.78 -9.44 8.76
CA TYR A 541 15.44 -9.08 8.33
C TYR A 541 14.71 -10.26 7.68
N LEU A 542 15.37 -10.99 6.78
CA LEU A 542 14.79 -12.16 6.10
C LEU A 542 14.42 -13.25 7.10
N ASN A 543 15.29 -13.54 8.06
CA ASN A 543 15.03 -14.52 9.11
C ASN A 543 13.87 -14.10 10.01
N ALA A 544 13.81 -12.83 10.41
CA ALA A 544 12.74 -12.30 11.24
C ALA A 544 11.39 -12.18 10.51
N SER A 545 11.39 -12.12 9.18
CA SER A 545 10.19 -11.93 8.36
C SER A 545 9.53 -13.23 7.90
N LYS A 546 10.13 -14.40 8.18
CA LYS A 546 9.53 -15.71 7.88
C LYS A 546 8.23 -15.89 8.68
N LYS A 547 7.16 -16.31 8.00
CA LYS A 547 5.76 -16.33 8.47
C LYS A 547 5.42 -17.42 9.50
N ASP A 548 6.40 -18.07 10.12
CA ASP A 548 6.11 -19.03 11.18
C ASP A 548 5.62 -18.26 12.41
N LYS A 549 4.38 -18.55 12.82
CA LYS A 549 3.54 -17.77 13.75
C LYS A 549 4.12 -17.57 15.18
N ILE A 550 5.35 -18.01 15.46
CA ILE A 550 5.93 -18.13 16.81
C ILE A 550 7.13 -17.17 17.04
N HIS A 551 7.48 -16.29 16.09
CA HIS A 551 8.76 -15.58 16.18
C HIS A 551 8.82 -14.35 17.12
N TRP A 552 7.70 -13.72 17.51
CA TRP A 552 7.77 -12.50 18.34
C TRP A 552 8.16 -12.76 19.79
N THR A 553 7.78 -13.91 20.34
CA THR A 553 8.11 -14.32 21.71
C THR A 553 9.53 -14.87 21.86
N LYS A 554 10.30 -14.95 20.75
CA LYS A 554 11.68 -15.49 20.71
C LYS A 554 12.73 -14.46 20.28
N SER A 555 12.39 -13.17 20.19
CA SER A 555 13.43 -12.15 19.94
C SER A 555 14.38 -12.05 21.13
N ASN A 556 15.64 -11.67 20.90
CA ASN A 556 16.56 -11.48 22.02
C ASN A 556 16.19 -10.23 22.84
N SER A 557 16.41 -10.30 24.16
CA SER A 557 16.28 -9.16 25.07
C SER A 557 17.34 -8.09 24.79
N ASN A 558 18.58 -8.50 24.49
CA ASN A 558 19.64 -7.57 24.13
C ASN A 558 20.40 -8.01 22.85
N PRO A 559 20.01 -7.53 21.66
CA PRO A 559 20.70 -7.88 20.42
C PRO A 559 22.11 -7.25 20.32
N PHE A 560 22.47 -6.28 21.17
CA PHE A 560 23.71 -5.54 21.04
C PHE A 560 24.95 -6.22 21.63
N ILE A 561 24.76 -7.26 22.46
CA ILE A 561 25.84 -7.96 23.19
C ILE A 561 26.05 -9.41 22.71
N ILE A 562 25.25 -9.89 21.75
CA ILE A 562 25.33 -11.26 21.26
C ILE A 562 26.65 -11.45 20.49
N SER A 563 27.45 -12.43 20.92
CA SER A 563 28.79 -12.71 20.37
C SER A 563 28.75 -13.15 18.91
N THR A 564 27.70 -13.88 18.51
CA THR A 564 27.49 -14.35 17.13
C THR A 564 26.36 -13.54 16.47
N PRO A 565 26.68 -12.57 15.58
CA PRO A 565 25.67 -11.66 15.03
C PRO A 565 24.57 -12.37 14.21
N CYS A 566 24.85 -13.57 13.67
CA CYS A 566 23.88 -14.38 12.93
C CYS A 566 22.77 -14.99 13.82
N ASP A 567 23.01 -15.13 15.13
CA ASP A 567 22.05 -15.71 16.08
C ASP A 567 21.05 -14.69 16.62
N VAL A 568 21.20 -13.42 16.22
CA VAL A 568 20.33 -12.33 16.63
C VAL A 568 18.93 -12.55 16.05
N LYS A 569 17.92 -12.57 16.92
CA LYS A 569 16.50 -12.67 16.63
C LYS A 569 15.84 -11.33 16.93
N LEU A 570 15.28 -10.71 15.88
CA LEU A 570 14.65 -9.39 15.96
C LEU A 570 13.13 -9.49 15.83
N LYS A 571 12.41 -8.57 16.47
CA LYS A 571 10.95 -8.42 16.31
C LYS A 571 10.67 -7.49 15.12
N VAL A 572 10.22 -8.05 14.01
CA VAL A 572 9.84 -7.29 12.80
C VAL A 572 8.34 -7.42 12.55
N ASN A 573 7.64 -6.29 12.49
CA ASN A 573 6.21 -6.21 12.20
C ASN A 573 5.88 -4.95 11.38
N ASN A 574 4.58 -4.71 11.15
CA ASN A 574 4.13 -3.57 10.33
C ASN A 574 4.49 -2.19 10.91
N GLN A 575 4.79 -2.08 12.21
CA GLN A 575 5.13 -0.79 12.84
C GLN A 575 6.59 -0.38 12.59
N ASN A 576 7.52 -1.32 12.44
CA ASN A 576 8.94 -1.03 12.25
C ASN A 576 9.53 -1.48 10.90
N ARG A 577 8.84 -2.35 10.14
CA ARG A 577 9.32 -2.87 8.84
C ARG A 577 9.76 -1.77 7.88
N PHE A 578 8.96 -0.71 7.74
CA PHE A 578 9.28 0.41 6.83
C PHE A 578 10.54 1.16 7.25
N VAL A 579 10.73 1.37 8.57
CA VAL A 579 11.93 2.04 9.10
C VAL A 579 13.18 1.19 8.87
N ILE A 580 13.08 -0.11 9.15
CA ILE A 580 14.16 -1.08 8.96
C ILE A 580 14.59 -1.13 7.48
N LEU A 581 13.63 -1.34 6.57
CA LEU A 581 13.91 -1.44 5.14
C LEU A 581 14.48 -0.13 4.57
N ARG A 582 14.00 1.03 5.03
CA ARG A 582 14.54 2.34 4.62
C ARG A 582 15.99 2.51 5.06
N ASN A 583 16.34 2.11 6.28
CA ASN A 583 17.72 2.19 6.78
C ASN A 583 18.65 1.27 5.97
N ILE A 584 18.24 0.02 5.70
CA ILE A 584 19.02 -0.91 4.86
C ILE A 584 19.21 -0.34 3.45
N ALA A 585 18.13 0.14 2.82
CA ALA A 585 18.19 0.70 1.47
C ALA A 585 19.07 1.95 1.39
N LEU A 586 18.95 2.88 2.34
CA LEU A 586 19.74 4.11 2.35
C LEU A 586 21.24 3.79 2.47
N SER A 587 21.61 2.88 3.35
CA SER A 587 23.01 2.48 3.54
C SER A 587 23.55 1.67 2.37
N ALA A 588 22.74 0.80 1.78
CA ALA A 588 23.11 0.07 0.57
C ALA A 588 23.37 1.03 -0.60
N LEU A 589 22.56 2.08 -0.75
CA LEU A 589 22.76 3.12 -1.76
C LEU A 589 24.04 3.93 -1.50
N GLN A 590 24.37 4.24 -0.25
CA GLN A 590 25.62 4.94 0.11
C GLN A 590 26.88 4.09 -0.09
N MET A 591 26.72 2.76 -0.16
CA MET A 591 27.78 1.78 -0.37
C MET A 591 27.79 1.20 -1.80
N ASP A 592 26.99 1.75 -2.71
CA ASP A 592 26.84 1.28 -4.09
C ASP A 592 26.43 -0.22 -4.21
N LYS A 593 25.85 -0.82 -3.16
CA LYS A 593 25.25 -2.16 -3.16
C LYS A 593 23.85 -2.15 -3.76
N LEU A 594 23.80 -2.02 -5.09
CA LEU A 594 22.55 -1.83 -5.83
C LEU A 594 21.57 -3.01 -5.67
N ASP A 595 22.06 -4.23 -5.58
CA ASP A 595 21.25 -5.44 -5.40
C ASP A 595 20.45 -5.42 -4.09
N ILE A 596 21.06 -4.99 -2.98
CA ILE A 596 20.40 -4.87 -1.67
C ILE A 596 19.45 -3.68 -1.65
N PHE A 597 19.83 -2.55 -2.27
CA PHE A 597 18.93 -1.42 -2.43
C PHE A 597 17.65 -1.80 -3.19
N LEU A 598 17.78 -2.50 -4.33
CA LEU A 598 16.66 -2.95 -5.13
C LEU A 598 15.83 -4.01 -4.40
N TRP A 599 16.48 -4.93 -3.67
CA TRP A 599 15.78 -5.89 -2.81
C TRP A 599 14.92 -5.19 -1.75
N ALA A 600 15.49 -4.22 -1.02
CA ALA A 600 14.75 -3.49 0.01
C ALA A 600 13.59 -2.67 -0.59
N CYS A 601 13.78 -2.07 -1.78
CA CYS A 601 12.70 -1.40 -2.51
C CYS A 601 11.61 -2.39 -2.96
N ALA A 602 11.98 -3.60 -3.40
CA ALA A 602 11.03 -4.64 -3.77
C ALA A 602 10.23 -5.12 -2.55
N GLU A 603 10.86 -5.27 -1.38
CA GLU A 603 10.18 -5.57 -0.12
C GLU A 603 9.19 -4.46 0.27
N LEU A 604 9.59 -3.18 0.19
CA LEU A 604 8.69 -2.05 0.43
C LEU A 604 7.50 -2.06 -0.55
N TYR A 605 7.75 -2.38 -1.82
CA TYR A 605 6.73 -2.53 -2.85
C TYR A 605 5.76 -3.69 -2.56
N GLN A 606 6.26 -4.85 -2.12
CA GLN A 606 5.43 -5.98 -1.67
C GLN A 606 4.56 -5.64 -0.47
N ASN A 607 4.99 -4.71 0.37
CA ASN A 607 4.26 -4.25 1.55
C ASN A 607 3.31 -3.06 1.29
N GLY A 608 3.12 -2.68 0.03
CA GLY A 608 2.09 -1.72 -0.38
C GLY A 608 2.57 -0.31 -0.72
N MET A 609 3.88 -0.07 -0.85
CA MET A 609 4.37 1.14 -1.52
C MET A 609 4.19 1.03 -3.02
N THR A 610 3.80 2.11 -3.70
CA THR A 610 3.87 2.17 -5.16
C THR A 610 5.27 2.57 -5.64
N VAL A 611 5.58 2.32 -6.92
CA VAL A 611 6.84 2.78 -7.53
C VAL A 611 6.95 4.30 -7.48
N ASP A 612 5.84 5.02 -7.66
CA ASP A 612 5.82 6.48 -7.58
C ASP A 612 6.05 6.98 -6.15
N GLU A 613 5.49 6.29 -5.14
CA GLU A 613 5.78 6.57 -3.73
C GLU A 613 7.24 6.30 -3.38
N LEU A 614 7.85 5.21 -3.89
CA LEU A 614 9.28 4.94 -3.69
C LEU A 614 10.14 6.02 -4.34
N LYS A 615 9.83 6.42 -5.58
CA LYS A 615 10.50 7.53 -6.26
C LYS A 615 10.39 8.81 -5.44
N LEU A 616 9.20 9.15 -4.96
CA LEU A 616 8.95 10.31 -4.12
C LEU A 616 9.78 10.27 -2.84
N ASP A 617 9.74 9.17 -2.10
CA ASP A 617 10.43 9.00 -0.81
C ASP A 617 11.94 9.20 -0.98
N TRP A 618 12.56 8.51 -1.95
CA TRP A 618 13.99 8.63 -2.18
C TRP A 618 14.41 10.01 -2.68
N ASN A 619 13.61 10.65 -3.54
CA ASN A 619 13.91 12.00 -4.01
C ASN A 619 13.80 13.04 -2.89
N ILE A 620 12.79 12.94 -2.03
CA ILE A 620 12.62 13.81 -0.86
C ILE A 620 13.75 13.60 0.17
N ILE A 621 14.20 12.36 0.37
CA ILE A 621 15.31 12.04 1.29
C ILE A 621 16.64 12.57 0.75
N LEU A 622 16.94 12.34 -0.53
CA LEU A 622 18.27 12.59 -1.11
C LEU A 622 18.45 14.03 -1.63
N LYS A 623 17.38 14.74 -2.00
CA LYS A 623 17.48 16.10 -2.57
C LYS A 623 16.81 17.15 -1.69
N HIS A 624 17.65 18.02 -1.12
CA HIS A 624 17.18 19.14 -0.31
C HIS A 624 16.28 20.11 -1.09
N GLN A 625 16.50 20.31 -2.40
CA GLN A 625 15.68 21.17 -3.26
C GLN A 625 14.21 20.70 -3.33
N ILE A 626 14.00 19.38 -3.38
CA ILE A 626 12.66 18.77 -3.41
C ILE A 626 12.04 18.80 -2.00
N ARG A 627 12.87 18.63 -0.96
CA ARG A 627 12.43 18.70 0.44
C ARG A 627 11.98 20.10 0.88
N ASN A 628 12.72 21.13 0.46
CA ASN A 628 12.55 22.50 0.92
C ASN A 628 11.56 23.29 0.06
N SER A 629 11.07 22.74 -1.04
CA SER A 629 10.04 23.41 -1.80
C SER A 629 8.73 23.43 -1.04
N GLU A 630 8.28 24.61 -0.65
CA GLU A 630 7.05 24.79 0.10
C GLU A 630 5.83 24.89 -0.83
N PHE A 631 4.66 24.57 -0.28
CA PHE A 631 3.35 24.81 -0.88
C PHE A 631 2.92 24.05 -2.15
N LYS A 632 3.71 23.12 -2.68
CA LYS A 632 3.45 22.47 -3.97
C LYS A 632 2.19 21.60 -4.07
N THR A 633 1.58 21.55 -5.26
CA THR A 633 0.52 20.60 -5.65
C THR A 633 1.09 19.23 -6.00
N TYR A 634 0.25 18.18 -6.04
CA TYR A 634 0.71 16.85 -6.47
C TYR A 634 1.31 16.86 -7.89
N LYS A 635 0.73 17.63 -8.82
CA LYS A 635 1.23 17.76 -10.19
C LYS A 635 2.63 18.39 -10.24
N GLU A 636 2.84 19.45 -9.46
CA GLU A 636 4.14 20.12 -9.36
C GLU A 636 5.21 19.19 -8.77
N ILE A 637 4.88 18.44 -7.70
CA ILE A 637 5.79 17.46 -7.11
C ILE A 637 6.23 16.41 -8.15
N VAL A 638 5.28 15.89 -8.94
CA VAL A 638 5.59 14.93 -10.01
C VAL A 638 6.48 15.56 -11.08
N GLN A 639 6.23 16.81 -11.47
CA GLN A 639 7.06 17.53 -12.44
C GLN A 639 8.47 17.80 -11.91
N ASP A 640 8.62 18.17 -10.64
CA ASP A 640 9.93 18.36 -10.01
C ASP A 640 10.72 17.07 -9.93
N ILE A 641 10.07 15.96 -9.59
CA ILE A 641 10.74 14.66 -9.60
C ILE A 641 11.19 14.33 -11.02
N LYS A 642 10.38 14.63 -12.04
CA LYS A 642 10.76 14.44 -13.44
C LYS A 642 11.92 15.33 -13.87
N LYS A 643 11.95 16.60 -13.48
CA LYS A 643 12.99 17.57 -13.88
C LYS A 643 14.25 17.46 -13.01
N HIS A 644 14.07 17.57 -11.70
CA HIS A 644 15.12 17.67 -10.70
C HIS A 644 15.37 16.37 -9.92
N GLY A 645 14.66 15.27 -10.17
CA GLY A 645 14.90 14.02 -9.43
C GLY A 645 16.32 13.43 -9.63
N VAL A 646 16.77 12.60 -8.68
CA VAL A 646 18.05 11.89 -8.73
C VAL A 646 18.06 10.93 -9.93
N SER A 647 19.03 11.10 -10.84
CA SER A 647 19.14 10.31 -12.07
C SER A 647 19.28 8.81 -11.80
N SER A 648 20.08 8.44 -10.79
CA SER A 648 20.27 7.04 -10.38
C SER A 648 18.95 6.41 -9.90
N ILE A 649 18.15 7.11 -9.08
CA ILE A 649 16.82 6.63 -8.64
C ILE A 649 15.86 6.46 -9.83
N LYS A 650 15.83 7.40 -10.78
CA LYS A 650 15.04 7.27 -12.01
C LYS A 650 15.45 6.05 -12.83
N ARG A 651 16.75 5.73 -12.86
CA ARG A 651 17.31 4.57 -13.56
C ARG A 651 16.97 3.25 -12.86
N TYR A 652 17.05 3.21 -11.52
CA TYR A 652 16.89 2.00 -10.73
C TYR A 652 15.42 1.61 -10.54
N LEU A 653 14.50 2.57 -10.46
CA LEU A 653 13.08 2.34 -10.22
C LEU A 653 12.23 2.53 -11.49
N LYS A 654 12.63 1.94 -12.61
CA LYS A 654 11.86 2.01 -13.87
C LYS A 654 10.67 1.07 -13.86
#